data_AF-A0A5J6FDF2-F1
#
_entry.id   AF-A0A5J6FDF2-F1
#
_cell.length_a   1.000
_cell.length_b   1.000
_cell.length_c   1.000
_cell.angle_alpha   90.00
_cell.angle_beta   90.00
_cell.angle_gamma   90.00
#
_symmetry.space_group_name_H-M   'P 1'
#
loop_
_entity.id
_entity.type
_entity.pdbx_description
1 polymer ?
#
loop_
_entity_poly.entity_id
_entity_poly.type
_entity_poly.pdbx_seq_one_letter_code
_entity_poly.pdbx_strand_id
1 'polypeptide(L)'
;MKVLVTSLRLKAGEPAEFDAEWARALEAAQREGEGRRGVPSSWAGPGGVKSDTSRQARAAALAAMRDFACDPAPDAPSYLWWQAPQWAGKSTLLGDFVSRPPAGVDIVFCPLDPVRGTDRAEGFVTCVAKELMGLLGVRKPFPRQGFSPAGLQALFRRAAARERRLLLVVDGLDEDAAWSGGPPGARKPDASIASLLPHVPLPASGRAAESAVRVIVSSRPAKRPPSDVPKSHPLRKRRYVRVLPPLVGDEDVRYIAGVELGRLRETPLGCTVAGLLAMAETTLRAEELAELAGVDRAEIDRLLKSARGRCLVPDRAGTDTGAYVLGHSELLRAAKELSGSALLEDCTGRLHAWAERWQRQGWPEATPGYLLSHYPRLLRDAGRTERVVLDPRRQLRLVASGRLDEALAQLGRVPTAGGEEVGARAGVALSRAALSGRARFEPGGFPRLFALAGDASRACALACSAPDGAVAALRLAQVAEVLSVQRREEAEKAGEEAVVRARRFFASVPDGTADLSEKAGELLRAGLVLRGCGQREAGLSVLYAVADHAAAGWDSRMRAIEVLDQEGRADGETDGPLGRVMEHAEALSWGTFAEQAEALEIWAHMVADGTGARDRVEAFCAGLDPASDLTHVDLLALGAGALASVRPDSAGELALRARRALLGAFTDPETRSPADRGHLRLELSTTLARVVAALRETGHGERAGEVLELVPDGLLLDVLGDDVREPARDVMGRAVGDGPGEPPPGEDLFEEIEAALRKDPVAGRELLTAAFARREKDAAVANTQGWGLPLAEALARAGRSDEAARLAKRSREPAGLAGALAVVSTGCAVGGDSVGAVRLARSAAGMAASADDPAVRSLVAQAFAYAGDADAAEEWLGPRNPSGKKPRKAVPVGNAAATGPVLPGLRATGRLMEERAGELGRLARLPYLRGRALPGLVDLLLALPDLTEHGAAVCAALGAACARPEEDLRGWDAHSVLLNGLLAASGCCHTVPPMRDNLSRWEHSMATTPLPPGVLPVAEWAVLHAFRGDARGMRRTAERAETSEERSAALAAVATYLAKVPVVLPVADGWAPQRTSVLRFLALADALGADSSRDEEEARRLACEVLAGEHWRYALPLLPRLAPDALPRLAELALAHTAGATG
;
A
#
# COMPACT_ATOMS: atom_id res chain seq x y z
N MET A 1 52.83 20.96 41.23
CA MET A 1 51.81 20.54 42.22
C MET A 1 51.82 21.35 43.51
N LYS A 2 52.95 21.48 44.25
CA LYS A 2 53.03 22.31 45.47
C LYS A 2 52.50 23.75 45.26
N VAL A 3 52.80 24.37 44.12
CA VAL A 3 52.31 25.70 43.72
C VAL A 3 50.78 25.75 43.52
N LEU A 4 50.18 24.67 43.02
CA LEU A 4 48.72 24.57 42.81
C LEU A 4 47.98 24.45 44.14
N VAL A 5 48.53 23.68 45.07
CA VAL A 5 47.99 23.52 46.44
C VAL A 5 48.07 24.84 47.21
N THR A 6 49.18 25.59 47.10
CA THR A 6 49.31 26.92 47.69
C THR A 6 48.31 27.91 47.06
N SER A 7 48.08 27.85 45.75
CA SER A 7 47.11 28.72 45.06
C SER A 7 45.66 28.42 45.43
N LEU A 8 45.31 27.15 45.64
CA LEU A 8 43.96 26.74 46.05
C LEU A 8 43.68 27.09 47.53
N ARG A 9 44.67 26.96 48.41
CA ARG A 9 44.56 27.42 49.81
C ARG A 9 44.36 28.93 49.92
N LEU A 10 45.05 29.70 49.07
CA LEU A 10 44.86 31.16 48.97
C LEU A 10 43.49 31.57 48.40
N LYS A 11 42.91 30.77 47.49
CA LYS A 11 41.60 31.02 46.90
C LYS A 11 40.42 30.60 47.79
N ALA A 12 40.62 29.64 48.69
CA ALA A 12 39.57 29.11 49.56
C ALA A 12 39.35 29.90 50.85
N GLY A 13 40.27 30.80 51.22
CA GLY A 13 40.23 31.55 52.49
C GLY A 13 40.58 30.64 53.67
N GLU A 14 41.66 30.93 54.40
CA GLU A 14 42.02 30.12 55.57
C GLU A 14 41.17 30.44 56.81
N PRO A 15 40.91 29.44 57.68
CA PRO A 15 41.30 28.03 57.54
C PRO A 15 40.17 27.16 56.96
N ALA A 16 40.43 26.51 55.81
CA ALA A 16 39.59 25.44 55.29
C ALA A 16 40.02 24.12 55.95
N GLU A 17 39.14 23.51 56.75
CA GLU A 17 39.35 22.16 57.29
C GLU A 17 39.23 21.13 56.16
N PHE A 18 40.33 20.45 55.85
CA PHE A 18 40.34 19.29 54.95
C PHE A 18 40.39 18.03 55.81
N ASP A 19 39.36 17.20 55.72
CA ASP A 19 39.25 15.96 56.49
C ASP A 19 40.25 14.88 56.05
N ALA A 20 40.33 13.81 56.84
CA ALA A 20 41.21 12.66 56.60
C ALA A 20 40.82 11.84 55.34
N GLU A 21 39.65 12.10 54.76
CA GLU A 21 39.21 11.48 53.52
C GLU A 21 39.82 12.20 52.31
N TRP A 22 39.89 13.53 52.38
CA TRP A 22 40.55 14.37 51.39
C TRP A 22 42.06 14.10 51.29
N ALA A 23 42.73 13.93 52.44
CA ALA A 23 44.15 13.57 52.46
C ALA A 23 44.42 12.20 51.80
N ARG A 24 43.54 11.23 52.04
CA ARG A 24 43.62 9.88 51.44
C ARG A 24 43.30 9.91 49.95
N ALA A 25 42.33 10.71 49.52
CA ALA A 25 42.01 10.91 48.11
C ALA A 25 43.18 11.60 47.36
N LEU A 26 43.86 12.55 48.00
CA LEU A 26 45.02 13.22 47.44
C LEU A 26 46.24 12.28 47.34
N GLU A 27 46.49 11.44 48.35
CA GLU A 27 47.53 10.40 48.27
C GLU A 27 47.22 9.33 47.23
N ALA A 28 45.95 8.94 47.07
CA ALA A 28 45.52 8.02 46.03
C ALA A 28 45.74 8.62 44.63
N ALA A 29 45.37 9.89 44.43
CA ALA A 29 45.61 10.62 43.19
C ALA A 29 47.11 10.84 42.90
N GLN A 30 47.94 11.01 43.94
CA GLN A 30 49.40 11.11 43.80
C GLN A 30 50.02 9.76 43.39
N ARG A 31 49.60 8.66 44.01
CA ARG A 31 50.01 7.30 43.63
C ARG A 31 49.55 6.94 42.20
N GLU A 32 48.36 7.37 41.81
CA GLU A 32 47.85 7.19 40.45
C GLU A 32 48.62 8.04 39.42
N GLY A 33 49.07 9.24 39.82
CA GLY A 33 49.91 10.12 39.00
C GLY A 33 51.36 9.62 38.83
N GLU A 34 51.92 8.95 39.84
CA GLU A 34 53.27 8.38 39.79
C GLU A 34 53.36 7.14 38.87
N GLY A 35 52.26 6.37 38.74
CA GLY A 35 52.15 5.23 37.82
C GLY A 35 51.95 5.61 36.34
N ARG A 36 51.73 6.89 36.01
CA ARG A 36 51.33 7.37 34.67
C ARG A 36 52.34 8.33 34.01
N ARG A 37 53.64 8.22 34.30
CA ARG A 37 54.66 8.96 33.54
C ARG A 37 54.72 8.46 32.09
N GLY A 38 53.97 9.11 31.19
CA GLY A 38 54.06 8.90 29.75
C GLY A 38 52.79 9.18 28.92
N VAL A 39 51.62 9.38 29.55
CA VAL A 39 50.35 9.53 28.80
C VAL A 39 49.78 10.96 28.94
N PRO A 40 49.47 11.67 27.83
CA PRO A 40 48.81 12.98 27.88
C PRO A 40 47.41 12.89 28.54
N SER A 41 47.12 13.81 29.45
CA SER A 41 45.93 13.83 30.32
C SER A 41 44.57 13.97 29.62
N SER A 42 44.54 14.25 28.32
CA SER A 42 43.29 14.42 27.56
C SER A 42 42.53 13.12 27.25
N TRP A 43 43.01 11.98 27.74
CA TRP A 43 42.57 10.62 27.35
C TRP A 43 42.12 9.74 28.52
N ALA A 44 42.00 10.29 29.74
CA ALA A 44 41.37 9.58 30.84
C ALA A 44 39.84 9.59 30.63
N GLY A 45 39.31 8.57 29.97
CA GLY A 45 37.87 8.30 29.97
C GLY A 45 37.38 7.96 31.40
N PRO A 46 36.12 8.26 31.74
CA PRO A 46 35.54 7.83 33.00
C PRO A 46 35.58 6.30 33.11
N GLY A 47 35.93 5.81 34.29
CA GLY A 47 36.15 4.40 34.55
C GLY A 47 34.86 3.58 34.55
N GLY A 48 34.93 2.40 33.92
CA GLY A 48 34.04 1.26 34.20
C GLY A 48 33.32 0.67 32.99
N VAL A 49 33.96 -0.26 32.27
CA VAL A 49 33.25 -1.17 31.35
C VAL A 49 32.41 -2.14 32.20
N LYS A 50 31.08 -1.96 32.20
CA LYS A 50 30.15 -2.68 33.09
C LYS A 50 29.45 -3.91 32.50
N SER A 51 29.31 -4.05 31.17
CA SER A 51 28.69 -5.26 30.58
C SER A 51 29.71 -6.37 30.33
N ASP A 52 29.36 -7.61 30.68
CA ASP A 52 30.23 -8.78 30.46
C ASP A 52 30.50 -9.03 28.97
N THR A 53 29.53 -8.75 28.11
CA THR A 53 29.66 -8.87 26.65
C THR A 53 30.70 -7.91 26.07
N SER A 54 30.70 -6.63 26.48
CA SER A 54 31.69 -5.65 26.01
C SER A 54 33.08 -5.94 26.57
N ARG A 55 33.17 -6.48 27.79
CA ARG A 55 34.43 -6.96 28.38
C ARG A 55 35.00 -8.14 27.59
N GLN A 56 34.17 -9.11 27.23
CA GLN A 56 34.58 -10.27 26.44
C GLN A 56 34.98 -9.90 25.02
N ALA A 57 34.22 -9.01 24.36
CA ALA A 57 34.56 -8.49 23.04
C ALA A 57 35.88 -7.69 23.04
N ARG A 58 36.10 -6.85 24.07
CA ARG A 58 37.36 -6.13 24.26
C ARG A 58 38.54 -7.10 24.47
N ALA A 59 38.36 -8.13 25.31
CA ALA A 59 39.38 -9.13 25.55
C ALA A 59 39.72 -9.91 24.27
N ALA A 60 38.72 -10.30 23.49
CA ALA A 60 38.90 -10.98 22.21
C ALA A 60 39.63 -10.09 21.18
N ALA A 61 39.27 -8.80 21.09
CA ALA A 61 39.94 -7.85 20.19
C ALA A 61 41.40 -7.61 20.60
N LEU A 62 41.70 -7.49 21.90
CA LEU A 62 43.06 -7.40 22.41
C LEU A 62 43.86 -8.69 22.13
N ALA A 63 43.25 -9.86 22.30
CA ALA A 63 43.87 -11.15 21.95
C ALA A 63 44.20 -11.21 20.45
N ALA A 64 43.25 -10.87 19.57
CA ALA A 64 43.46 -10.86 18.14
C ALA A 64 44.59 -9.90 17.70
N MET A 65 44.72 -8.73 18.33
CA MET A 65 45.84 -7.81 18.05
C MET A 65 47.18 -8.35 18.55
N ARG A 66 47.21 -9.07 19.68
CA ARG A 66 48.42 -9.74 20.18
C ARG A 66 48.83 -10.88 19.26
N ASP A 67 47.89 -11.74 18.87
CA ASP A 67 48.13 -12.83 17.93
C ASP A 67 48.64 -12.25 16.60
N PHE A 68 47.99 -11.21 16.07
CA PHE A 68 48.45 -10.49 14.89
C PHE A 68 49.84 -9.87 15.05
N ALA A 69 50.22 -9.35 16.23
CA ALA A 69 51.55 -8.80 16.45
C ALA A 69 52.63 -9.88 16.59
N CYS A 70 52.26 -11.06 17.12
CA CYS A 70 53.18 -12.13 17.50
C CYS A 70 53.21 -13.34 16.56
N ASP A 71 52.35 -13.42 15.54
CA ASP A 71 52.34 -14.51 14.56
C ASP A 71 53.72 -14.66 13.88
N PRO A 72 54.43 -15.80 13.97
CA PRO A 72 55.73 -15.98 13.35
C PRO A 72 55.66 -16.42 11.88
N ALA A 73 54.47 -16.68 11.34
CA ALA A 73 54.34 -17.26 10.01
C ALA A 73 54.82 -16.29 8.89
N PRO A 74 55.61 -16.75 7.91
CA PRO A 74 56.10 -15.92 6.81
C PRO A 74 54.98 -15.34 5.93
N ASP A 75 53.83 -16.00 5.88
CA ASP A 75 52.63 -15.64 5.13
C ASP A 75 51.57 -14.92 5.98
N ALA A 76 51.88 -14.65 7.26
CA ALA A 76 50.99 -13.93 8.17
C ALA A 76 50.56 -12.56 7.59
N PRO A 77 49.33 -12.12 7.88
CA PRO A 77 48.82 -10.85 7.37
C PRO A 77 49.71 -9.67 7.81
N SER A 78 50.06 -8.78 6.89
CA SER A 78 50.84 -7.57 7.18
C SER A 78 49.99 -6.40 7.68
N TYR A 79 48.66 -6.48 7.52
CA TYR A 79 47.71 -5.45 7.90
C TYR A 79 46.56 -6.02 8.71
N LEU A 80 46.13 -5.24 9.69
CA LEU A 80 44.87 -5.42 10.41
C LEU A 80 44.12 -4.08 10.41
N TRP A 81 42.95 -4.04 9.81
CA TRP A 81 42.13 -2.84 9.71
C TRP A 81 40.84 -3.01 10.51
N TRP A 82 40.80 -2.38 11.68
CA TRP A 82 39.60 -2.31 12.50
C TRP A 82 38.62 -1.24 11.97
N GLN A 83 37.41 -1.66 11.63
CA GLN A 83 36.31 -0.75 11.29
C GLN A 83 35.22 -0.84 12.34
N ALA A 84 34.77 0.32 12.82
CA ALA A 84 33.60 0.37 13.69
C ALA A 84 32.90 1.72 13.64
N PRO A 85 31.60 1.79 13.97
CA PRO A 85 30.84 3.04 14.04
C PRO A 85 31.47 4.09 14.97
N GLN A 86 30.95 5.31 14.92
CA GLN A 86 31.33 6.37 15.86
C GLN A 86 31.10 5.87 17.30
N TRP A 87 32.03 6.22 18.19
CA TRP A 87 32.02 5.85 19.63
C TRP A 87 32.08 4.36 20.00
N ALA A 88 32.39 3.47 19.06
CA ALA A 88 32.58 2.04 19.35
C ALA A 88 33.80 1.71 20.25
N GLY A 89 34.55 2.70 20.75
CA GLY A 89 35.71 2.50 21.63
C GLY A 89 37.03 2.15 20.94
N LYS A 90 37.14 2.39 19.61
CA LYS A 90 38.34 2.08 18.80
C LYS A 90 39.63 2.67 19.39
N SER A 91 39.64 3.97 19.65
CA SER A 91 40.81 4.68 20.17
C SER A 91 41.22 4.20 21.56
N THR A 92 40.24 3.90 22.42
CA THR A 92 40.48 3.33 23.75
C THR A 92 41.08 1.92 23.65
N LEU A 93 40.58 1.08 22.74
CA LEU A 93 41.12 -0.25 22.49
C LEU A 93 42.58 -0.19 22.01
N LEU A 94 42.88 0.69 21.05
CA LEU A 94 44.23 0.87 20.54
C LEU A 94 45.17 1.44 21.61
N GLY A 95 44.72 2.43 22.39
CA GLY A 95 45.50 2.99 23.50
C GLY A 95 45.85 1.95 24.58
N ASP A 96 44.89 1.09 24.95
CA ASP A 96 45.11 -0.03 25.88
C ASP A 96 46.17 -1.00 25.37
N PHE A 97 46.10 -1.35 24.08
CA PHE A 97 47.05 -2.26 23.44
C PHE A 97 48.46 -1.67 23.40
N VAL A 98 48.59 -0.40 22.99
CA VAL A 98 49.88 0.32 22.93
C VAL A 98 50.51 0.46 24.31
N SER A 99 49.69 0.63 25.36
CA SER A 99 50.16 0.74 26.75
C SER A 99 50.70 -0.58 27.32
N ARG A 100 50.42 -1.72 26.69
CA ARG A 100 50.84 -3.06 27.12
C ARG A 100 51.35 -3.87 25.92
N PRO A 101 52.50 -3.47 25.34
CA PRO A 101 53.03 -4.11 24.14
C PRO A 101 53.41 -5.58 24.40
N PRO A 102 53.21 -6.48 23.43
CA PRO A 102 53.73 -7.85 23.52
C PRO A 102 55.27 -7.88 23.62
N ALA A 103 55.81 -8.89 24.28
CA ALA A 103 57.26 -9.09 24.35
C ALA A 103 57.86 -9.26 22.94
N GLY A 104 58.99 -8.60 22.68
CA GLY A 104 59.68 -8.67 21.39
C GLY A 104 59.08 -7.80 20.27
N VAL A 105 58.07 -6.98 20.56
CA VAL A 105 57.45 -6.04 19.60
C VAL A 105 57.79 -4.60 19.97
N ASP A 106 58.17 -3.79 18.98
CA ASP A 106 58.34 -2.34 19.08
C ASP A 106 57.14 -1.66 18.42
N ILE A 107 56.38 -0.87 19.18
CA ILE A 107 55.16 -0.21 18.68
C ILE A 107 55.45 1.26 18.38
N VAL A 108 55.02 1.71 17.20
CA VAL A 108 54.93 3.13 16.84
C VAL A 108 53.45 3.50 16.77
N PHE A 109 53.02 4.48 17.56
CA PHE A 109 51.61 4.87 17.66
C PHE A 109 51.38 6.29 17.16
N CYS A 110 50.49 6.45 16.18
CA CYS A 110 50.14 7.75 15.63
C CYS A 110 48.61 7.92 15.58
N PRO A 111 48.01 8.61 16.57
CA PRO A 111 46.62 9.01 16.48
C PRO A 111 46.46 10.20 15.53
N LEU A 112 45.52 10.11 14.60
CA LEU A 112 45.17 11.22 13.72
C LEU A 112 44.29 12.20 14.51
N ASP A 113 44.74 13.44 14.63
CA ASP A 113 44.05 14.48 15.36
C ASP A 113 44.28 15.85 14.67
N PRO A 114 43.22 16.48 14.16
CA PRO A 114 43.29 17.82 13.57
C PRO A 114 43.87 18.89 14.49
N VAL A 115 43.69 18.77 15.81
CA VAL A 115 44.21 19.74 16.79
C VAL A 115 45.73 19.66 16.87
N ARG A 116 46.29 18.45 16.73
CA ARG A 116 47.73 18.20 16.73
C ARG A 116 48.34 18.29 15.33
N GLY A 117 47.51 18.49 14.30
CA GLY A 117 47.91 18.53 12.89
C GLY A 117 48.40 17.18 12.34
N THR A 118 48.18 16.07 13.06
CA THR A 118 48.59 14.73 12.62
C THR A 118 47.63 14.14 11.58
N ASP A 119 46.47 14.77 11.38
CA ASP A 119 45.48 14.49 10.33
C ASP A 119 45.95 14.84 8.90
N ARG A 120 47.15 15.42 8.76
CA ARG A 120 47.79 15.75 7.48
C ARG A 120 49.09 14.97 7.30
N ALA A 121 49.44 14.68 6.04
CA ALA A 121 50.64 13.95 5.66
C ALA A 121 51.92 14.45 6.36
N GLU A 122 52.18 15.76 6.38
CA GLU A 122 53.38 16.35 7.00
C GLU A 122 53.46 16.09 8.52
N GLY A 123 52.33 16.25 9.23
CA GLY A 123 52.24 16.02 10.66
C GLY A 123 52.35 14.54 11.00
N PHE A 124 51.70 13.68 10.22
CA PHE A 124 51.82 12.22 10.33
C PHE A 124 53.28 11.75 10.15
N VAL A 125 53.93 12.17 9.06
CA VAL A 125 55.33 11.81 8.78
C VAL A 125 56.24 12.26 9.91
N THR A 126 56.04 13.48 10.41
CA THR A 126 56.82 14.02 11.53
C THR A 126 56.62 13.20 12.80
N CYS A 127 55.38 12.81 13.12
CA CYS A 127 55.06 11.99 14.29
C CYS A 127 55.73 10.62 14.21
N VAL A 128 55.52 9.89 13.11
CA VAL A 128 56.05 8.53 12.93
C VAL A 128 57.58 8.53 12.84
N ALA A 129 58.19 9.49 12.14
CA ALA A 129 59.65 9.56 12.02
C ALA A 129 60.34 9.86 13.37
N LYS A 130 59.72 10.65 14.26
CA LYS A 130 60.23 10.89 15.63
C LYS A 130 60.31 9.58 16.41
N GLU A 131 59.24 8.80 16.39
CA GLU A 131 59.19 7.52 17.13
C GLU A 131 60.18 6.51 16.56
N LEU A 132 60.23 6.35 15.23
CA LEU A 132 61.17 5.44 14.57
C LEU A 132 62.63 5.78 14.85
N MET A 133 63.00 7.08 14.85
CA MET A 133 64.37 7.49 15.20
C MET A 133 64.70 7.24 16.67
N GLY A 134 63.72 7.43 17.56
CA GLY A 134 63.84 7.06 18.98
C GLY A 134 64.13 5.58 19.16
N LEU A 135 63.37 4.71 18.48
CA LEU A 135 63.60 3.25 18.48
C LEU A 135 64.97 2.85 17.92
N LEU A 136 65.46 3.57 16.92
CA LEU A 136 66.76 3.33 16.29
C LEU A 136 67.93 3.95 17.07
N GLY A 137 67.70 4.68 18.17
CA GLY A 137 68.72 5.37 18.94
C GLY A 137 69.44 6.49 18.16
N VAL A 138 68.84 6.99 17.08
CA VAL A 138 69.44 8.01 16.21
C VAL A 138 69.27 9.38 16.85
N ARG A 139 70.35 9.95 17.40
CA ARG A 139 70.36 11.28 18.03
C ARG A 139 70.60 12.44 17.05
N LYS A 140 70.42 12.25 15.74
CA LYS A 140 70.59 13.34 14.76
C LYS A 140 69.46 14.38 14.92
N PRO A 141 69.75 15.69 14.78
CA PRO A 141 68.72 16.72 14.80
C PRO A 141 67.71 16.52 13.66
N PHE A 142 66.43 16.75 13.96
CA PHE A 142 65.36 16.63 12.99
C PHE A 142 65.63 17.56 11.79
N PRO A 143 65.54 17.08 10.54
CA PRO A 143 65.74 17.95 9.38
C PRO A 143 64.71 19.08 9.38
N ARG A 144 65.17 20.33 9.18
CA ARG A 144 64.32 21.53 9.16
C ARG A 144 63.22 21.48 8.07
N GLN A 145 63.46 20.71 7.00
CA GLN A 145 62.51 20.53 5.89
C GLN A 145 61.58 19.31 6.08
N GLY A 146 61.60 18.64 7.23
CA GLY A 146 60.83 17.41 7.47
C GLY A 146 61.41 16.17 6.77
N PHE A 147 60.73 15.03 6.90
CA PHE A 147 61.09 13.79 6.19
C PHE A 147 60.32 13.68 4.88
N SER A 148 60.99 13.26 3.81
CA SER A 148 60.31 12.87 2.57
C SER A 148 59.62 11.50 2.74
N PRO A 149 58.58 11.17 1.95
CA PRO A 149 57.99 9.84 1.92
C PRO A 149 59.01 8.71 1.73
N ALA A 150 60.01 8.91 0.86
CA ALA A 150 61.11 7.98 0.66
C ALA A 150 62.01 7.84 1.90
N GLY A 151 62.26 8.94 2.61
CA GLY A 151 62.98 8.96 3.88
C GLY A 151 62.25 8.19 4.99
N LEU A 152 60.91 8.33 5.07
CA LEU A 152 60.08 7.58 6.00
C LEU A 152 60.12 6.07 5.69
N GLN A 153 60.03 5.68 4.42
CA GLN A 153 60.16 4.27 3.99
C GLN A 153 61.56 3.69 4.30
N ALA A 154 62.61 4.50 4.27
CA ALA A 154 63.95 4.08 4.70
C ALA A 154 64.03 3.86 6.23
N LEU A 155 63.34 4.67 7.03
CA LEU A 155 63.25 4.48 8.48
C LEU A 155 62.49 3.21 8.84
N PHE A 156 61.36 2.92 8.16
CA PHE A 156 60.65 1.66 8.34
C PHE A 156 61.54 0.45 8.05
N ARG A 157 62.29 0.46 6.94
CA ARG A 157 63.23 -0.63 6.59
C ARG A 157 64.33 -0.83 7.64
N ARG A 158 64.91 0.26 8.17
CA ARG A 158 65.95 0.18 9.20
C ARG A 158 65.40 -0.31 10.54
N ALA A 159 64.20 0.13 10.91
CA ALA A 159 63.54 -0.32 12.14
C ALA A 159 63.10 -1.78 12.03
N ALA A 160 62.65 -2.22 10.85
CA ALA A 160 62.32 -3.61 10.56
C ALA A 160 63.54 -4.55 10.66
N ALA A 161 64.75 -4.10 10.31
CA ALA A 161 65.96 -4.95 10.35
C ALA A 161 66.47 -5.29 11.77
N ARG A 162 65.77 -4.89 12.83
CA ARG A 162 66.10 -5.22 14.22
C ARG A 162 65.59 -6.62 14.58
N GLU A 163 66.16 -7.21 15.63
CA GLU A 163 65.70 -8.49 16.19
C GLU A 163 64.30 -8.42 16.83
N ARG A 164 63.74 -7.21 16.97
CA ARG A 164 62.39 -6.95 17.48
C ARG A 164 61.45 -6.59 16.32
N ARG A 165 60.21 -7.06 16.38
CA ARG A 165 59.21 -6.84 15.33
C ARG A 165 58.62 -5.43 15.42
N LEU A 166 58.55 -4.71 14.31
CA LEU A 166 57.97 -3.37 14.26
C LEU A 166 56.47 -3.41 13.97
N LEU A 167 55.68 -2.75 14.81
CA LEU A 167 54.23 -2.61 14.67
C LEU A 167 53.85 -1.13 14.60
N LEU A 168 53.30 -0.69 13.47
CA LEU A 168 52.72 0.64 13.32
C LEU A 168 51.23 0.60 13.65
N VAL A 169 50.77 1.47 14.54
CA VAL A 169 49.37 1.61 14.91
C VAL A 169 48.89 3.02 14.54
N VAL A 170 47.93 3.12 13.63
CA VAL A 170 47.32 4.39 13.20
C VAL A 170 45.85 4.42 13.62
N ASP A 171 45.48 5.38 14.45
CA ASP A 171 44.11 5.54 14.92
C ASP A 171 43.39 6.65 14.15
N GLY A 172 42.20 6.34 13.61
CA GLY A 172 41.34 7.29 12.91
C GLY A 172 41.74 7.57 11.47
N LEU A 173 42.13 6.55 10.69
CA LEU A 173 42.63 6.71 9.32
C LEU A 173 41.66 7.47 8.38
N ASP A 174 40.35 7.39 8.63
CA ASP A 174 39.32 8.14 7.89
C ASP A 174 39.24 9.63 8.25
N GLU A 175 39.96 10.07 9.29
CA GLU A 175 40.11 11.48 9.69
C GLU A 175 41.24 12.18 8.91
N ASP A 176 41.95 11.48 8.03
CA ASP A 176 42.94 12.09 7.13
C ASP A 176 42.27 13.18 6.27
N ALA A 177 42.84 14.39 6.30
CA ALA A 177 42.36 15.54 5.56
C ALA A 177 42.32 15.28 4.03
N ALA A 178 43.19 14.41 3.51
CA ALA A 178 43.21 14.01 2.11
C ALA A 178 42.17 12.92 1.79
N TRP A 179 41.65 12.21 2.80
CA TRP A 179 40.69 11.11 2.65
C TRP A 179 39.29 11.59 2.25
N SER A 180 38.94 12.83 2.63
CA SER A 180 37.58 13.38 2.45
C SER A 180 37.36 14.10 1.12
N GLY A 181 38.39 14.28 0.28
CA GLY A 181 38.30 15.14 -0.91
C GLY A 181 38.01 16.59 -0.50
N GLY A 182 39.07 17.39 -0.32
CA GLY A 182 38.94 18.79 0.08
C GLY A 182 37.98 19.62 -0.81
N PRO A 183 37.63 20.85 -0.39
CA PRO A 183 36.65 21.67 -1.09
C PRO A 183 36.97 21.83 -2.59
N PRO A 184 35.95 21.98 -3.47
CA PRO A 184 36.17 22.32 -4.86
C PRO A 184 37.05 23.57 -4.94
N GLY A 185 38.23 23.47 -5.55
CA GLY A 185 39.17 24.59 -5.73
C GLY A 185 40.26 24.74 -4.66
N ALA A 186 40.25 23.98 -3.56
CA ALA A 186 41.44 23.89 -2.70
C ALA A 186 42.49 22.97 -3.34
N ARG A 187 43.77 23.38 -3.29
CA ARG A 187 44.88 22.56 -3.77
C ARG A 187 44.87 21.25 -2.97
N LYS A 188 44.53 20.15 -3.64
CA LYS A 188 44.46 18.82 -3.04
C LYS A 188 45.84 18.54 -2.40
N PRO A 189 45.92 18.08 -1.13
CA PRO A 189 47.20 17.68 -0.55
C PRO A 189 47.86 16.64 -1.47
N ASP A 190 49.18 16.75 -1.68
CA ASP A 190 49.90 15.97 -2.67
C ASP A 190 49.93 14.45 -2.36
N ALA A 191 49.63 14.03 -1.13
CA ALA A 191 49.56 12.62 -0.71
C ALA A 191 48.61 12.39 0.48
N SER A 192 47.88 11.27 0.47
CA SER A 192 47.11 10.76 1.62
C SER A 192 48.00 10.03 2.62
N ILE A 193 47.61 10.00 3.90
CA ILE A 193 48.31 9.24 4.94
C ILE A 193 48.32 7.75 4.58
N ALA A 194 47.24 7.26 3.98
CA ALA A 194 47.10 5.89 3.49
C ALA A 194 48.19 5.49 2.49
N SER A 195 48.58 6.40 1.59
CA SER A 195 49.64 6.17 0.60
C SER A 195 51.05 6.09 1.20
N LEU A 196 51.24 6.65 2.39
CA LEU A 196 52.52 6.71 3.09
C LEU A 196 52.82 5.46 3.92
N LEU A 197 51.81 4.59 4.12
CA LEU A 197 51.95 3.38 4.91
C LEU A 197 52.83 2.33 4.20
N PRO A 198 53.50 1.43 4.96
CA PRO A 198 54.35 0.39 4.37
C PRO A 198 53.55 -0.56 3.45
N HIS A 199 53.92 -0.69 2.18
CA HIS A 199 53.13 -1.45 1.19
C HIS A 199 53.88 -2.56 0.43
N VAL A 200 55.19 -2.72 0.66
CA VAL A 200 56.04 -3.69 -0.06
C VAL A 200 56.50 -4.81 0.89
N PRO A 201 56.17 -6.09 0.61
CA PRO A 201 56.85 -7.21 1.24
C PRO A 201 58.30 -7.25 0.72
N LEU A 202 59.27 -7.26 1.64
CA LEU A 202 60.70 -7.33 1.30
C LEU A 202 60.94 -8.55 0.39
N PRO A 203 61.69 -8.43 -0.71
CA PRO A 203 61.97 -9.56 -1.59
C PRO A 203 62.71 -10.67 -0.83
N ALA A 204 62.22 -11.89 -1.04
CA ALA A 204 62.76 -13.13 -0.50
C ALA A 204 64.12 -13.44 -1.12
N SER A 205 65.20 -13.06 -0.43
CA SER A 205 66.48 -13.74 -0.54
C SER A 205 67.33 -13.45 0.71
N GLY A 206 67.44 -14.46 1.59
CA GLY A 206 68.27 -14.44 2.79
C GLY A 206 67.49 -14.30 4.11
N ARG A 207 68.19 -14.52 5.24
CA ARG A 207 67.75 -14.48 6.66
C ARG A 207 66.90 -13.25 7.10
N ALA A 208 66.60 -12.31 6.20
CA ALA A 208 65.77 -11.13 6.42
C ALA A 208 64.26 -11.36 6.20
N ALA A 209 63.83 -12.58 5.85
CA ALA A 209 62.40 -12.94 5.74
C ALA A 209 61.66 -12.89 7.11
N GLU A 210 62.37 -12.80 8.23
CA GLU A 210 61.80 -12.83 9.58
C GLU A 210 61.31 -11.47 10.11
N SER A 211 61.56 -10.35 9.39
CA SER A 211 61.29 -9.02 9.93
C SER A 211 60.44 -8.13 9.00
N ALA A 212 59.15 -8.43 8.89
CA ALA A 212 58.17 -7.60 8.19
C ALA A 212 57.51 -6.57 9.14
N VAL A 213 57.35 -5.31 8.69
CA VAL A 213 56.57 -4.29 9.41
C VAL A 213 55.10 -4.67 9.39
N ARG A 214 54.46 -4.69 10.55
CA ARG A 214 53.01 -4.89 10.67
C ARG A 214 52.29 -3.58 10.89
N VAL A 215 51.07 -3.48 10.39
CA VAL A 215 50.28 -2.25 10.48
C VAL A 215 48.88 -2.54 11.00
N ILE A 216 48.51 -1.89 12.10
CA ILE A 216 47.13 -1.82 12.59
C ILE A 216 46.58 -0.44 12.26
N VAL A 217 45.44 -0.38 11.59
CA VAL A 217 44.72 0.87 11.37
C VAL A 217 43.30 0.78 11.90
N SER A 218 42.76 1.88 12.45
CA SER A 218 41.35 1.99 12.78
C SER A 218 40.66 2.99 11.85
N SER A 219 39.38 2.76 11.55
CA SER A 219 38.55 3.78 10.90
C SER A 219 37.05 3.59 11.19
N ARG A 220 36.24 4.59 10.83
CA ARG A 220 34.80 4.36 10.56
C ARG A 220 34.62 3.48 9.31
N PRO A 221 33.46 2.83 9.11
CA PRO A 221 33.21 2.02 7.91
C PRO A 221 33.39 2.87 6.65
N ALA A 222 34.46 2.61 5.90
CA ALA A 222 34.85 3.38 4.71
C ALA A 222 34.89 2.45 3.48
N LYS A 223 34.19 2.83 2.40
CA LYS A 223 34.00 1.95 1.23
C LYS A 223 35.26 1.73 0.40
N ARG A 224 36.13 2.74 0.23
CA ARG A 224 37.35 2.66 -0.60
C ARG A 224 38.47 3.57 -0.04
N PRO A 225 39.74 3.11 0.00
CA PRO A 225 40.88 3.99 0.28
C PRO A 225 41.02 5.10 -0.78
N PRO A 226 41.73 6.20 -0.48
CA PRO A 226 42.01 7.29 -1.40
C PRO A 226 42.59 6.84 -2.76
N SER A 227 42.34 7.63 -3.81
CA SER A 227 42.66 7.25 -5.20
C SER A 227 44.15 7.06 -5.47
N ASP A 228 45.00 7.76 -4.72
CA ASP A 228 46.47 7.70 -4.72
C ASP A 228 47.02 6.43 -4.04
N VAL A 229 46.20 5.65 -3.34
CA VAL A 229 46.59 4.33 -2.80
C VAL A 229 46.65 3.29 -3.93
N PRO A 230 47.80 2.65 -4.21
CA PRO A 230 47.94 1.68 -5.31
C PRO A 230 46.98 0.49 -5.23
N LYS A 231 46.61 -0.10 -6.39
CA LYS A 231 45.72 -1.27 -6.46
C LYS A 231 46.25 -2.49 -5.71
N SER A 232 47.58 -2.64 -5.64
CA SER A 232 48.25 -3.74 -4.94
C SER A 232 48.29 -3.59 -3.41
N HIS A 233 47.95 -2.40 -2.88
CA HIS A 233 48.08 -2.07 -1.47
C HIS A 233 47.18 -2.95 -0.58
N PRO A 234 47.67 -3.45 0.57
CA PRO A 234 46.87 -4.26 1.49
C PRO A 234 45.53 -3.61 1.89
N LEU A 235 45.49 -2.30 2.15
CA LEU A 235 44.25 -1.55 2.41
C LEU A 235 43.17 -1.67 1.31
N ARG A 236 43.49 -2.08 0.08
CA ARG A 236 42.47 -2.33 -0.96
C ARG A 236 41.86 -3.74 -0.87
N LYS A 237 42.40 -4.64 -0.06
CA LYS A 237 41.99 -6.05 0.05
C LYS A 237 41.11 -6.27 1.28
N ARG A 238 39.85 -6.68 1.07
CA ARG A 238 38.85 -6.90 2.13
C ARG A 238 39.30 -7.86 3.24
N ARG A 239 40.18 -8.84 2.93
CA ARG A 239 40.65 -9.84 3.90
C ARG A 239 41.34 -9.27 5.15
N TYR A 240 41.85 -8.04 5.07
CA TYR A 240 42.50 -7.36 6.20
C TYR A 240 41.52 -6.52 7.05
N VAL A 241 40.27 -6.34 6.62
CA VAL A 241 39.25 -5.61 7.35
C VAL A 241 38.62 -6.52 8.41
N ARG A 242 38.43 -5.99 9.62
CA ARG A 242 37.72 -6.62 10.72
C ARG A 242 36.75 -5.61 11.32
N VAL A 243 35.50 -6.03 11.52
CA VAL A 243 34.48 -5.19 12.16
C VAL A 243 34.57 -5.38 13.67
N LEU A 244 34.68 -4.28 14.40
CA LEU A 244 34.71 -4.30 15.86
C LEU A 244 33.29 -3.97 16.38
N PRO A 245 32.71 -4.81 17.26
CA PRO A 245 31.45 -4.47 17.93
C PRO A 245 31.64 -3.29 18.90
N PRO A 246 30.57 -2.59 19.31
CA PRO A 246 30.67 -1.51 20.28
C PRO A 246 31.29 -1.99 21.59
N LEU A 247 32.39 -1.35 22.02
CA LEU A 247 33.10 -1.69 23.26
C LEU A 247 32.79 -0.76 24.43
N VAL A 248 31.87 0.19 24.23
CA VAL A 248 31.47 1.23 25.18
C VAL A 248 30.03 0.96 25.62
N GLY A 249 29.71 1.20 26.90
CA GLY A 249 28.35 1.01 27.41
C GLY A 249 27.41 2.15 27.03
N ASP A 250 26.10 1.90 27.04
CA ASP A 250 25.11 2.89 26.61
C ASP A 250 25.17 4.19 27.41
N GLU A 251 25.39 4.14 28.73
CA GLU A 251 25.52 5.35 29.57
C GLU A 251 26.69 6.26 29.14
N ASP A 252 27.82 5.66 28.78
CA ASP A 252 29.01 6.40 28.32
C ASP A 252 28.75 7.03 26.94
N VAL A 253 28.05 6.32 26.04
CA VAL A 253 27.63 6.85 24.74
C VAL A 253 26.72 8.07 24.94
N ARG A 254 25.78 8.01 25.89
CA ARG A 254 24.91 9.15 26.23
C ARG A 254 25.70 10.36 26.73
N TYR A 255 26.66 10.13 27.63
CA TYR A 255 27.53 11.19 28.14
C TYR A 255 28.36 11.85 27.02
N ILE A 256 29.00 11.04 26.17
CA ILE A 256 29.81 11.52 25.03
C ILE A 256 28.95 12.33 24.06
N ALA A 257 27.73 11.86 23.76
CA ALA A 257 26.78 12.57 22.92
C ALA A 257 26.44 13.96 23.47
N GLY A 258 26.19 14.07 24.78
CA GLY A 258 25.93 15.34 25.46
C GLY A 258 27.10 16.31 25.36
N VAL A 259 28.35 15.83 25.53
CA VAL A 259 29.56 16.65 25.43
C VAL A 259 29.81 17.14 24.00
N GLU A 260 29.74 16.25 22.99
CA GLU A 260 29.96 16.63 21.59
C GLU A 260 28.89 17.61 21.11
N LEU A 261 27.62 17.37 21.46
CA LEU A 261 26.54 18.26 21.12
C LEU A 261 26.64 19.60 21.86
N GLY A 262 27.08 19.59 23.12
CA GLY A 262 27.37 20.81 23.88
C GLY A 262 28.36 21.72 23.16
N ARG A 263 29.42 21.15 22.56
CA ARG A 263 30.40 21.90 21.76
C ARG A 263 29.81 22.50 20.49
N LEU A 264 28.93 21.77 19.79
CA LEU A 264 28.23 22.30 18.62
C LEU A 264 27.39 23.53 19.02
N ARG A 265 26.71 23.44 20.16
CA ARG A 265 25.78 24.44 20.70
C ARG A 265 26.45 25.66 21.35
N GLU A 266 27.77 25.74 21.37
CA GLU A 266 28.49 26.94 21.84
C GLU A 266 28.24 28.18 20.97
N THR A 267 27.69 28.01 19.77
CA THR A 267 27.37 29.10 18.85
C THR A 267 25.86 29.16 18.56
N PRO A 268 25.26 30.34 18.37
CA PRO A 268 23.84 30.45 18.01
C PRO A 268 23.48 29.63 16.76
N LEU A 269 24.33 29.67 15.73
CA LEU A 269 24.16 28.88 14.51
C LEU A 269 24.18 27.37 14.80
N GLY A 270 25.11 26.90 15.63
CA GLY A 270 25.19 25.50 16.01
C GLY A 270 24.01 25.03 16.86
N CYS A 271 23.46 25.89 17.72
CA CYS A 271 22.18 25.65 18.40
C CYS A 271 21.04 25.47 17.41
N THR A 272 20.88 26.39 16.45
CA THR A 272 19.83 26.31 15.44
C THR A 272 19.97 25.07 14.55
N VAL A 273 21.17 24.75 14.08
CA VAL A 273 21.42 23.56 13.24
C VAL A 273 21.12 22.27 14.02
N ALA A 274 21.52 22.18 15.29
CA ALA A 274 21.19 21.06 16.14
C ALA A 274 19.67 20.91 16.33
N GLY A 275 18.97 22.01 16.60
CA GLY A 275 17.51 22.04 16.74
C GLY A 275 16.76 21.66 15.46
N LEU A 276 17.20 22.16 14.30
CA LEU A 276 16.61 21.84 13.00
C LEU A 276 16.76 20.35 12.65
N LEU A 277 17.95 19.77 12.83
CA LEU A 277 18.16 18.33 12.61
C LEU A 277 17.41 17.48 13.64
N ALA A 278 17.27 17.96 14.88
CA ALA A 278 16.47 17.31 15.92
C ALA A 278 14.98 17.25 15.57
N MET A 279 14.44 18.32 14.99
CA MET A 279 13.04 18.39 14.56
C MET A 279 12.80 17.68 13.23
N ALA A 280 13.74 17.75 12.29
CA ALA A 280 13.65 17.07 11.01
C ALA A 280 13.69 15.54 11.15
N GLU A 281 14.39 15.03 12.17
CA GLU A 281 14.61 13.59 12.41
C GLU A 281 15.20 12.85 11.20
N THR A 282 15.79 13.58 10.27
CA THR A 282 16.36 13.07 9.02
C THR A 282 17.47 13.99 8.52
N THR A 283 17.92 13.76 7.30
CA THR A 283 18.99 14.48 6.64
C THR A 283 18.51 15.84 6.14
N LEU A 284 19.33 16.87 6.28
CA LEU A 284 19.14 18.16 5.61
C LEU A 284 20.40 18.54 4.83
N ARG A 285 20.24 19.10 3.63
CA ARG A 285 21.34 19.58 2.80
C ARG A 285 21.93 20.87 3.36
N ALA A 286 23.19 21.16 3.02
CA ALA A 286 23.85 22.38 3.46
C ALA A 286 23.11 23.65 3.01
N GLU A 287 22.52 23.63 1.81
CA GLU A 287 21.70 24.72 1.26
C GLU A 287 20.41 24.90 2.05
N GLU A 288 19.76 23.80 2.44
CA GLU A 288 18.52 23.81 3.23
C GLU A 288 18.78 24.33 4.64
N LEU A 289 19.89 23.90 5.27
CA LEU A 289 20.31 24.40 6.58
C LEU A 289 20.62 25.90 6.55
N ALA A 290 21.25 26.39 5.48
CA ALA A 290 21.53 27.81 5.31
C ALA A 290 20.23 28.62 5.21
N GLU A 291 19.28 28.16 4.38
CA GLU A 291 17.98 28.81 4.22
C GLU A 291 17.16 28.81 5.52
N LEU A 292 17.12 27.69 6.24
CA LEU A 292 16.36 27.55 7.50
C LEU A 292 16.98 28.34 8.65
N ALA A 293 18.31 28.41 8.73
CA ALA A 293 19.01 29.21 9.72
C ALA A 293 18.99 30.71 9.38
N GLY A 294 18.77 31.07 8.12
CA GLY A 294 18.79 32.46 7.63
C GLY A 294 20.20 33.03 7.53
N VAL A 295 21.18 32.19 7.16
CA VAL A 295 22.61 32.55 7.06
C VAL A 295 23.16 32.21 5.68
N ASP A 296 24.36 32.72 5.36
CA ASP A 296 25.03 32.37 4.11
C ASP A 296 25.52 30.90 4.14
N ARG A 297 25.50 30.24 2.97
CA ARG A 297 25.99 28.86 2.82
C ARG A 297 27.43 28.70 3.33
N ALA A 298 28.30 29.70 3.15
CA ALA A 298 29.68 29.66 3.60
C ALA A 298 29.80 29.61 5.13
N GLU A 299 28.80 30.06 5.89
CA GLU A 299 28.76 29.90 7.35
C GLU A 299 28.45 28.46 7.76
N ILE A 300 27.47 27.83 7.10
CA ILE A 300 27.15 26.41 7.29
C ILE A 300 28.35 25.54 6.91
N ASP A 301 28.97 25.77 5.75
CA ASP A 301 30.15 25.03 5.31
C ASP A 301 31.33 25.19 6.28
N ARG A 302 31.50 26.37 6.89
CA ARG A 302 32.50 26.59 7.95
C ARG A 302 32.17 25.81 9.22
N LEU A 303 30.92 25.78 9.64
CA LEU A 303 30.48 25.02 10.81
C LEU A 303 30.70 23.52 10.61
N LEU A 304 30.27 22.97 9.46
CA LEU A 304 30.37 21.56 9.09
C LEU A 304 31.83 21.08 9.02
N LYS A 305 32.76 21.94 8.61
CA LYS A 305 34.20 21.64 8.55
C LYS A 305 34.94 21.91 9.85
N SER A 306 34.29 22.53 10.83
CA SER A 306 34.93 22.90 12.10
C SER A 306 35.04 21.71 13.06
N ALA A 307 35.92 21.81 14.05
CA ALA A 307 35.99 20.81 15.13
C ALA A 307 34.68 20.68 15.93
N ARG A 308 33.81 21.70 15.91
CA ARG A 308 32.48 21.69 16.55
C ARG A 308 31.44 20.91 15.74
N GLY A 309 31.61 20.82 14.42
CA GLY A 309 30.70 20.11 13.50
C GLY A 309 30.96 18.60 13.40
N ARG A 310 31.87 18.03 14.19
CA ARG A 310 32.25 16.60 14.08
C ARG A 310 31.10 15.61 14.30
N CYS A 311 30.09 16.00 15.04
CA CYS A 311 28.87 15.22 15.26
C CYS A 311 27.90 15.27 14.05
N LEU A 312 28.13 16.18 13.11
CA LEU A 312 27.40 16.31 11.84
C LEU A 312 28.17 15.53 10.76
N VAL A 313 27.59 14.43 10.29
CA VAL A 313 28.23 13.57 9.30
C VAL A 313 27.46 13.65 7.98
N PRO A 314 28.16 13.62 6.83
CA PRO A 314 27.49 13.48 5.54
C PRO A 314 26.73 12.16 5.50
N ASP A 315 25.51 12.16 4.97
CA ASP A 315 24.79 10.92 4.69
C ASP A 315 25.46 10.19 3.53
N ARG A 316 26.14 9.08 3.87
CA ARG A 316 26.86 8.23 2.92
C ARG A 316 26.08 6.95 2.58
N ALA A 317 24.91 6.75 3.19
CA ALA A 317 24.06 5.58 3.01
C ALA A 317 22.90 5.87 2.04
N GLY A 318 22.35 7.09 2.08
CA GLY A 318 21.24 7.56 1.26
C GLY A 318 21.59 7.94 -0.18
N THR A 319 20.54 8.20 -0.97
CA THR A 319 20.59 8.67 -2.37
C THR A 319 20.87 10.18 -2.48
N ASP A 320 20.91 10.91 -1.36
CA ASP A 320 20.89 12.38 -1.33
C ASP A 320 22.28 12.99 -1.11
N THR A 321 22.99 13.20 -2.22
CA THR A 321 24.35 13.74 -2.23
C THR A 321 24.40 15.12 -1.56
N GLY A 322 25.18 15.28 -0.49
CA GLY A 322 25.38 16.58 0.19
C GLY A 322 24.47 16.83 1.40
N ALA A 323 23.68 15.84 1.82
CA ALA A 323 22.88 15.91 3.03
C ALA A 323 23.70 15.55 4.30
N TYR A 324 23.33 16.13 5.44
CA TYR A 324 23.99 15.93 6.74
C TYR A 324 23.02 15.40 7.79
N VAL A 325 23.53 14.54 8.67
CA VAL A 325 22.80 13.97 9.81
C VAL A 325 23.61 14.08 11.09
N LEU A 326 22.94 13.91 12.23
CA LEU A 326 23.62 13.59 13.48
C LEU A 326 24.16 12.16 13.40
N GLY A 327 25.47 11.98 13.58
CA GLY A 327 26.18 10.72 13.30
C GLY A 327 25.83 9.51 14.17
N HIS A 328 24.89 9.65 15.10
CA HIS A 328 24.43 8.60 16.00
C HIS A 328 23.02 8.91 16.53
N SER A 329 22.21 7.89 16.79
CA SER A 329 20.85 8.04 17.36
C SER A 329 20.84 8.77 18.70
N GLU A 330 21.81 8.46 19.57
CA GLU A 330 22.01 9.17 20.85
C GLU A 330 22.30 10.68 20.70
N LEU A 331 22.90 11.14 19.59
CA LEU A 331 23.04 12.59 19.32
C LEU A 331 21.68 13.22 19.04
N LEU A 332 20.81 12.54 18.30
CA LEU A 332 19.45 13.01 18.02
C LEU A 332 18.64 13.12 19.32
N ARG A 333 18.73 12.11 20.19
CA ARG A 333 18.08 12.12 21.50
C ARG A 333 18.61 13.26 22.38
N ALA A 334 19.94 13.40 22.50
CA ALA A 334 20.57 14.49 23.24
C ALA A 334 20.20 15.87 22.65
N ALA A 335 20.02 15.97 21.33
CA ALA A 335 19.63 17.21 20.67
C ALA A 335 18.22 17.64 21.04
N LYS A 336 17.27 16.70 21.15
CA LYS A 336 15.93 16.99 21.64
C LYS A 336 15.94 17.40 23.12
N GLU A 337 16.63 16.65 23.96
CA GLU A 337 16.68 16.87 25.41
C GLU A 337 17.34 18.23 25.77
N LEU A 338 18.48 18.53 25.13
CA LEU A 338 19.29 19.68 25.51
C LEU A 338 18.82 20.99 24.85
N SER A 339 18.07 20.94 23.74
CA SER A 339 17.60 22.13 23.00
C SER A 339 16.55 22.94 23.77
N GLY A 340 15.78 22.30 24.67
CA GLY A 340 14.67 22.94 25.38
C GLY A 340 13.47 23.22 24.47
N SER A 341 12.27 23.38 25.06
CA SER A 341 11.02 23.53 24.30
C SER A 341 11.02 24.76 23.39
N ALA A 342 11.50 25.91 23.88
CA ALA A 342 11.48 27.17 23.12
C ALA A 342 12.30 27.12 21.82
N LEU A 343 13.49 26.48 21.82
CA LEU A 343 14.30 26.35 20.61
C LEU A 343 13.67 25.35 19.62
N LEU A 344 13.09 24.26 20.13
CA LEU A 344 12.39 23.28 19.29
C LEU A 344 11.14 23.88 18.65
N GLU A 345 10.40 24.72 19.39
CA GLU A 345 9.27 25.49 18.87
C GLU A 345 9.71 26.50 17.78
N ASP A 346 10.80 27.25 17.99
CA ASP A 346 11.36 28.14 16.95
C ASP A 346 11.78 27.35 15.70
N CYS A 347 12.49 26.23 15.87
CA CYS A 347 12.91 25.37 14.76
C CYS A 347 11.71 24.78 14.00
N THR A 348 10.66 24.37 14.72
CA THR A 348 9.41 23.89 14.14
C THR A 348 8.71 25.00 13.36
N GLY A 349 8.64 26.21 13.91
CA GLY A 349 8.11 27.40 13.25
C GLY A 349 8.86 27.74 11.96
N ARG A 350 10.20 27.65 11.96
CA ARG A 350 11.03 27.85 10.75
C ARG A 350 10.72 26.83 9.66
N LEU A 351 10.59 25.55 10.01
CA LEU A 351 10.22 24.49 9.06
C LEU A 351 8.83 24.71 8.47
N HIS A 352 7.86 25.13 9.28
CA HIS A 352 6.51 25.49 8.81
C HIS A 352 6.53 26.70 7.86
N ALA A 353 7.22 27.78 8.24
CA ALA A 353 7.34 28.97 7.40
C ALA A 353 8.08 28.68 6.09
N TRP A 354 9.06 27.77 6.11
CA TRP A 354 9.74 27.29 4.91
C TRP A 354 8.80 26.56 3.98
N ALA A 355 8.04 25.58 4.49
CA ALA A 355 7.05 24.85 3.69
C ALA A 355 5.99 25.78 3.07
N GLU A 356 5.52 26.78 3.82
CA GLU A 356 4.54 27.76 3.31
C GLU A 356 5.10 28.63 2.18
N ARG A 357 6.39 28.99 2.22
CA ARG A 357 7.04 29.72 1.10
C ARG A 357 7.05 28.88 -0.17
N TRP A 358 7.39 27.59 -0.08
CA TRP A 358 7.41 26.68 -1.23
C TRP A 358 6.00 26.35 -1.73
N GLN A 359 5.03 26.20 -0.83
CA GLN A 359 3.63 26.01 -1.19
C GLN A 359 3.09 27.20 -1.98
N ARG A 360 3.37 28.44 -1.55
CA ARG A 360 2.97 29.66 -2.29
C ARG A 360 3.59 29.76 -3.69
N GLN A 361 4.75 29.15 -3.89
CA GLN A 361 5.41 29.06 -5.20
C GLN A 361 4.89 27.89 -6.05
N GLY A 362 4.01 27.04 -5.51
CA GLY A 362 3.38 25.93 -6.23
C GLY A 362 4.29 24.71 -6.40
N TRP A 363 5.25 24.48 -5.50
CA TRP A 363 6.15 23.31 -5.52
C TRP A 363 6.92 23.16 -6.86
N PRO A 364 7.74 24.16 -7.24
CA PRO A 364 8.53 24.11 -8.48
C PRO A 364 9.55 22.96 -8.47
N GLU A 365 10.19 22.69 -9.60
CA GLU A 365 11.14 21.57 -9.75
C GLU A 365 12.29 21.60 -8.73
N ALA A 366 12.72 22.80 -8.33
CA ALA A 366 13.74 23.00 -7.30
C ALA A 366 13.26 22.71 -5.85
N THR A 367 12.05 22.17 -5.66
CA THR A 367 11.50 21.91 -4.32
C THR A 367 12.40 20.94 -3.54
N PRO A 368 12.82 21.31 -2.32
CA PRO A 368 13.59 20.47 -1.42
C PRO A 368 12.95 19.10 -1.17
N GLY A 369 13.74 18.03 -1.30
CA GLY A 369 13.27 16.65 -1.10
C GLY A 369 12.69 16.41 0.30
N TYR A 370 13.22 17.11 1.33
CA TYR A 370 12.67 17.10 2.68
C TYR A 370 11.18 17.50 2.73
N LEU A 371 10.78 18.55 2.00
CA LEU A 371 9.39 19.04 1.98
C LEU A 371 8.43 18.08 1.26
N LEU A 372 8.96 17.33 0.28
CA LEU A 372 8.20 16.32 -0.45
C LEU A 372 8.04 15.02 0.34
N SER A 373 9.02 14.61 1.14
CA SER A 373 9.00 13.26 1.73
C SER A 373 8.89 13.22 3.25
N HIS A 374 9.61 14.10 3.94
CA HIS A 374 9.79 14.01 5.39
C HIS A 374 8.92 14.99 6.16
N TYR A 375 8.69 16.20 5.61
CA TYR A 375 7.90 17.23 6.27
C TYR A 375 6.48 16.79 6.70
N PRO A 376 5.71 15.99 5.93
CA PRO A 376 4.41 15.48 6.39
C PRO A 376 4.49 14.63 7.67
N ARG A 377 5.67 14.10 8.02
CA ARG A 377 5.87 13.33 9.25
C ARG A 377 5.95 14.20 10.49
N LEU A 378 6.37 15.46 10.32
CA LEU A 378 6.43 16.47 11.37
C LEU A 378 5.05 17.04 11.72
N LEU A 379 4.09 16.97 10.80
CA LEU A 379 2.78 17.57 10.98
C LEU A 379 1.96 16.80 12.03
N ARG A 380 1.49 17.54 13.05
CA ARG A 380 0.57 17.05 14.09
C ARG A 380 -0.81 17.66 13.96
N ASP A 381 -0.90 18.85 13.39
CA ASP A 381 -2.15 19.56 13.12
C ASP A 381 -2.89 18.92 11.93
N ALA A 382 -4.16 18.56 12.14
CA ALA A 382 -5.00 17.89 11.15
C ALA A 382 -5.17 18.75 9.89
N GLY A 383 -5.51 20.02 10.07
CA GLY A 383 -5.76 20.95 8.95
C GLY A 383 -4.51 21.21 8.10
N ARG A 384 -3.34 21.39 8.73
CA ARG A 384 -2.06 21.55 8.01
C ARG A 384 -1.66 20.26 7.30
N THR A 385 -1.91 19.10 7.92
CA THR A 385 -1.64 17.79 7.29
C THR A 385 -2.48 17.61 6.03
N GLU A 386 -3.79 17.85 6.11
CA GLU A 386 -4.69 17.84 4.95
C GLU A 386 -4.19 18.77 3.85
N ARG A 387 -3.94 20.05 4.17
CA ARG A 387 -3.51 21.08 3.19
C ARG A 387 -2.20 20.75 2.47
N VAL A 388 -1.27 20.06 3.13
CA VAL A 388 0.04 19.72 2.55
C VAL A 388 -0.03 18.40 1.79
N VAL A 389 -0.69 17.39 2.36
CA VAL A 389 -0.76 16.06 1.76
C VAL A 389 -1.68 16.04 0.54
N LEU A 390 -2.81 16.77 0.59
CA LEU A 390 -3.80 16.86 -0.49
C LEU A 390 -3.50 17.99 -1.49
N ASP A 391 -2.37 18.69 -1.37
CA ASP A 391 -1.96 19.67 -2.38
C ASP A 391 -1.64 18.97 -3.71
N PRO A 392 -2.42 19.19 -4.77
CA PRO A 392 -2.25 18.44 -6.00
C PRO A 392 -0.95 18.76 -6.72
N ARG A 393 -0.43 19.99 -6.59
CA ARG A 393 0.85 20.36 -7.22
C ARG A 393 2.00 19.64 -6.53
N ARG A 394 1.93 19.50 -5.20
CA ARG A 394 2.90 18.71 -4.44
C ARG A 394 2.83 17.22 -4.77
N GLN A 395 1.62 16.66 -4.88
CA GLN A 395 1.41 15.27 -5.30
C GLN A 395 1.98 15.03 -6.69
N LEU A 396 1.70 15.92 -7.66
CA LEU A 396 2.29 15.85 -8.99
C LEU A 396 3.81 16.01 -8.96
N ARG A 397 4.35 16.81 -8.04
CA ARG A 397 5.80 16.94 -7.88
C ARG A 397 6.44 15.66 -7.36
N LEU A 398 5.82 15.01 -6.36
CA LEU A 398 6.22 13.68 -5.89
C LEU A 398 6.23 12.67 -7.03
N VAL A 399 5.14 12.60 -7.81
CA VAL A 399 5.05 11.72 -8.98
C VAL A 399 6.14 12.05 -10.01
N ALA A 400 6.36 13.34 -10.32
CA ALA A 400 7.41 13.74 -11.26
C ALA A 400 8.84 13.43 -10.76
N SER A 401 9.04 13.33 -9.44
CA SER A 401 10.31 12.89 -8.82
C SER A 401 10.44 11.37 -8.71
N GLY A 402 9.47 10.64 -9.24
CA GLY A 402 9.38 9.18 -9.21
C GLY A 402 8.99 8.58 -7.87
N ARG A 403 8.13 9.28 -7.13
CA ARG A 403 7.71 8.94 -5.77
C ARG A 403 6.18 8.82 -5.68
N LEU A 404 5.56 8.14 -6.67
CA LEU A 404 4.11 7.89 -6.70
C LEU A 404 3.65 7.05 -5.50
N ASP A 405 4.43 6.04 -5.16
CA ASP A 405 4.26 5.19 -3.99
C ASP A 405 4.23 6.02 -2.69
N GLU A 406 5.15 6.95 -2.55
CA GLU A 406 5.20 7.83 -1.38
C GLU A 406 4.00 8.79 -1.35
N ALA A 407 3.58 9.32 -2.49
CA ALA A 407 2.37 10.14 -2.59
C ALA A 407 1.13 9.37 -2.09
N LEU A 408 0.99 8.10 -2.48
CA LEU A 408 -0.09 7.22 -2.02
C LEU A 408 0.02 6.91 -0.53
N ALA A 409 1.21 6.58 -0.02
CA ALA A 409 1.45 6.30 1.39
C ALA A 409 1.17 7.52 2.29
N GLN A 410 1.51 8.73 1.82
CA GLN A 410 1.25 9.97 2.57
C GLN A 410 -0.24 10.24 2.78
N LEU A 411 -1.15 9.75 1.91
CA LEU A 411 -2.59 9.90 2.08
C LEU A 411 -3.10 9.30 3.40
N GLY A 412 -2.47 8.22 3.89
CA GLY A 412 -2.81 7.59 5.17
C GLY A 412 -2.49 8.46 6.39
N ARG A 413 -1.75 9.58 6.21
CA ARG A 413 -1.45 10.52 7.30
C ARG A 413 -2.54 11.57 7.51
N VAL A 414 -3.42 11.76 6.54
CA VAL A 414 -4.54 12.69 6.70
C VAL A 414 -5.45 12.10 7.76
N PRO A 415 -5.62 12.75 8.92
CA PRO A 415 -6.55 12.26 9.92
C PRO A 415 -7.94 12.24 9.31
N THR A 416 -8.63 11.13 9.50
CA THR A 416 -10.01 10.94 9.04
C THR A 416 -10.89 10.46 10.19
N ALA A 417 -10.37 10.48 11.43
CA ALA A 417 -11.06 10.01 12.63
C ALA A 417 -12.05 11.08 13.12
N GLY A 418 -13.35 10.81 12.97
CA GLY A 418 -14.45 11.71 13.31
C GLY A 418 -15.50 11.76 12.20
N GLY A 419 -16.79 11.77 12.57
CA GLY A 419 -17.91 11.84 11.61
C GLY A 419 -18.08 13.19 10.91
N GLU A 420 -17.28 14.20 11.28
CA GLU A 420 -17.47 15.60 10.87
C GLU A 420 -16.62 16.03 9.66
N GLU A 421 -15.66 15.23 9.17
CA GLU A 421 -14.69 15.64 8.13
C GLU A 421 -14.93 14.98 6.75
N VAL A 422 -16.16 15.04 6.25
CA VAL A 422 -16.56 14.49 4.93
C VAL A 422 -15.65 15.01 3.79
N GLY A 423 -15.25 16.28 3.85
CA GLY A 423 -14.38 16.91 2.83
C GLY A 423 -12.97 16.33 2.75
N ALA A 424 -12.31 16.10 3.89
CA ALA A 424 -10.96 15.53 3.94
C ALA A 424 -10.96 14.08 3.42
N ARG A 425 -11.97 13.29 3.80
CA ARG A 425 -12.16 11.92 3.27
C ARG A 425 -12.38 11.91 1.76
N ALA A 426 -13.20 12.81 1.23
CA ALA A 426 -13.40 12.97 -0.21
C ALA A 426 -12.09 13.33 -0.94
N GLY A 427 -11.28 14.22 -0.35
CA GLY A 427 -9.98 14.60 -0.91
C GLY A 427 -8.99 13.43 -0.92
N VAL A 428 -8.93 12.64 0.16
CA VAL A 428 -8.13 11.42 0.22
C VAL A 428 -8.58 10.40 -0.83
N ALA A 429 -9.89 10.14 -0.94
CA ALA A 429 -10.44 9.18 -1.89
C ALA A 429 -10.15 9.59 -3.34
N LEU A 430 -10.36 10.88 -3.68
CA LEU A 430 -10.08 11.43 -5.00
C LEU A 430 -8.57 11.41 -5.32
N SER A 431 -7.70 11.83 -4.40
CA SER A 431 -6.25 11.72 -4.59
C SER A 431 -5.82 10.27 -4.78
N ARG A 432 -6.35 9.33 -4.00
CA ARG A 432 -6.04 7.91 -4.13
C ARG A 432 -6.45 7.41 -5.52
N ALA A 433 -7.66 7.71 -5.97
CA ALA A 433 -8.14 7.31 -7.30
C ALA A 433 -7.28 7.91 -8.43
N ALA A 434 -6.95 9.21 -8.34
CA ALA A 434 -6.13 9.90 -9.33
C ALA A 434 -4.69 9.37 -9.40
N LEU A 435 -4.07 9.10 -8.26
CA LEU A 435 -2.71 8.56 -8.16
C LEU A 435 -2.68 7.07 -8.56
N SER A 436 -3.62 6.26 -8.07
CA SER A 436 -3.70 4.82 -8.39
C SER A 436 -4.02 4.57 -9.87
N GLY A 437 -4.80 5.47 -10.50
CA GLY A 437 -5.03 5.45 -11.94
C GLY A 437 -3.74 5.57 -12.77
N ARG A 438 -2.68 6.19 -12.20
CA ARG A 438 -1.34 6.26 -12.80
C ARG A 438 -0.49 5.03 -12.47
N ALA A 439 -0.74 4.39 -11.33
CA ALA A 439 0.02 3.24 -10.83
C ALA A 439 -0.32 1.89 -11.49
N ARG A 440 -1.37 1.81 -12.34
CA ARG A 440 -1.85 0.56 -12.98
C ARG A 440 -0.84 -0.17 -13.89
N PHE A 441 0.41 0.29 -13.95
CA PHE A 441 1.49 -0.25 -14.77
C PHE A 441 2.71 -0.74 -13.96
N GLU A 442 2.65 -0.84 -12.62
CA GLU A 442 3.78 -1.24 -11.78
C GLU A 442 4.02 -2.77 -11.75
N PRO A 443 5.13 -3.28 -12.34
CA PRO A 443 5.49 -4.69 -12.24
C PRO A 443 5.83 -5.07 -10.79
N GLY A 444 5.42 -6.27 -10.36
CA GLY A 444 5.51 -6.72 -8.96
C GLY A 444 6.93 -6.79 -8.36
N GLY A 445 7.98 -6.77 -9.17
CA GLY A 445 9.36 -6.94 -8.70
C GLY A 445 10.02 -5.71 -8.05
N PHE A 446 9.55 -4.48 -8.33
CA PHE A 446 10.23 -3.27 -7.86
C PHE A 446 10.29 -3.08 -6.33
N PRO A 447 9.24 -3.36 -5.54
CA PRO A 447 9.31 -3.24 -4.07
C PRO A 447 10.49 -4.01 -3.49
N ARG A 448 10.67 -5.25 -3.96
CA ARG A 448 11.77 -6.12 -3.54
C ARG A 448 13.14 -5.58 -3.96
N LEU A 449 13.27 -5.02 -5.17
CA LEU A 449 14.50 -4.37 -5.62
C LEU A 449 14.86 -3.13 -4.78
N PHE A 450 13.88 -2.31 -4.39
CA PHE A 450 14.12 -1.17 -3.49
C PHE A 450 14.55 -1.62 -2.08
N ALA A 451 13.98 -2.73 -1.58
CA ALA A 451 14.43 -3.34 -0.33
C ALA A 451 15.89 -3.82 -0.43
N LEU A 452 16.26 -4.47 -1.54
CA LEU A 452 17.63 -4.91 -1.82
C LEU A 452 18.59 -3.72 -1.96
N ALA A 453 18.11 -2.61 -2.55
CA ALA A 453 18.84 -1.35 -2.62
C ALA A 453 19.01 -0.68 -1.25
N GLY A 454 18.29 -1.12 -0.20
CA GLY A 454 18.38 -0.62 1.16
C GLY A 454 17.44 0.54 1.48
N ASP A 455 16.47 0.81 0.61
CA ASP A 455 15.42 1.82 0.77
C ASP A 455 14.11 1.14 1.24
N ALA A 456 14.09 0.74 2.52
CA ALA A 456 12.97 0.02 3.13
C ALA A 456 11.67 0.83 3.11
N SER A 457 11.75 2.15 3.33
CA SER A 457 10.58 3.03 3.33
C SER A 457 9.89 3.04 1.97
N ARG A 458 10.67 3.20 0.89
CA ARG A 458 10.14 3.21 -0.48
C ARG A 458 9.65 1.83 -0.92
N ALA A 459 10.37 0.78 -0.54
CA ALA A 459 9.95 -0.59 -0.78
C ALA A 459 8.56 -0.89 -0.20
N CYS A 460 8.34 -0.55 1.08
CA CYS A 460 7.04 -0.73 1.72
C CYS A 460 5.96 0.16 1.10
N ALA A 461 6.26 1.41 0.76
CA ALA A 461 5.32 2.30 0.10
C ALA A 461 4.86 1.75 -1.26
N LEU A 462 5.78 1.21 -2.06
CA LEU A 462 5.49 0.63 -3.38
C LEU A 462 4.78 -0.73 -3.29
N ALA A 463 5.02 -1.48 -2.22
CA ALA A 463 4.23 -2.67 -1.92
C ALA A 463 2.78 -2.28 -1.56
N CYS A 464 2.61 -1.24 -0.74
CA CYS A 464 1.33 -0.71 -0.30
C CYS A 464 0.50 -0.03 -1.40
N SER A 465 1.12 0.37 -2.52
CA SER A 465 0.46 1.04 -3.65
C SER A 465 -0.20 0.07 -4.64
N ALA A 466 -0.09 -1.24 -4.42
CA ALA A 466 -0.75 -2.25 -5.25
C ALA A 466 -2.28 -2.02 -5.30
N PRO A 467 -2.93 -2.36 -6.43
CA PRO A 467 -4.34 -2.05 -6.66
C PRO A 467 -5.30 -2.84 -5.75
N ASP A 468 -4.90 -4.04 -5.33
CA ASP A 468 -5.67 -4.89 -4.42
C ASP A 468 -4.85 -5.32 -3.20
N GLY A 469 -5.55 -5.70 -2.12
CA GLY A 469 -4.94 -6.05 -0.83
C GLY A 469 -4.14 -7.35 -0.85
N ALA A 470 -4.47 -8.31 -1.71
CA ALA A 470 -3.78 -9.59 -1.82
C ALA A 470 -2.37 -9.41 -2.43
N VAL A 471 -2.28 -8.68 -3.53
CA VAL A 471 -1.01 -8.30 -4.17
C VAL A 471 -0.17 -7.45 -3.22
N ALA A 472 -0.79 -6.51 -2.49
CA ALA A 472 -0.09 -5.69 -1.51
C ALA A 472 0.55 -6.54 -0.40
N ALA A 473 -0.20 -7.50 0.15
CA ALA A 473 0.28 -8.40 1.19
C ALA A 473 1.45 -9.27 0.71
N LEU A 474 1.38 -9.83 -0.51
CA LEU A 474 2.48 -10.59 -1.09
C LEU A 474 3.73 -9.74 -1.31
N ARG A 475 3.59 -8.54 -1.87
CA ARG A 475 4.72 -7.61 -2.07
C ARG A 475 5.36 -7.21 -0.74
N LEU A 476 4.55 -6.96 0.29
CA LEU A 476 5.04 -6.62 1.64
C LEU A 476 5.78 -7.81 2.27
N ALA A 477 5.28 -9.03 2.11
CA ALA A 477 5.97 -10.25 2.56
C ALA A 477 7.34 -10.42 1.88
N GLN A 478 7.44 -10.18 0.57
CA GLN A 478 8.71 -10.21 -0.16
C GLN A 478 9.69 -9.10 0.28
N VAL A 479 9.18 -7.93 0.64
CA VAL A 479 9.99 -6.85 1.23
C VAL A 479 10.48 -7.25 2.63
N ALA A 480 9.59 -7.81 3.46
CA ALA A 480 9.92 -8.30 4.79
C ALA A 480 11.02 -9.38 4.74
N GLU A 481 10.96 -10.30 3.78
CA GLU A 481 11.98 -11.31 3.54
C GLU A 481 13.37 -10.69 3.32
N VAL A 482 13.47 -9.74 2.38
CA VAL A 482 14.75 -9.08 2.08
C VAL A 482 15.29 -8.32 3.29
N LEU A 483 14.42 -7.62 4.02
CA LEU A 483 14.79 -6.86 5.20
C LEU A 483 15.22 -7.76 6.36
N SER A 484 14.57 -8.92 6.54
CA SER A 484 14.96 -9.96 7.51
C SER A 484 16.36 -10.50 7.21
N VAL A 485 16.67 -10.82 5.95
CA VAL A 485 18.02 -11.27 5.53
C VAL A 485 19.07 -10.20 5.82
N GLN A 486 18.73 -8.92 5.68
CA GLN A 486 19.59 -7.79 5.99
C GLN A 486 19.64 -7.40 7.48
N ARG A 487 18.86 -8.07 8.35
CA ARG A 487 18.71 -7.78 9.80
C ARG A 487 18.31 -6.33 10.07
N ARG A 488 17.31 -5.87 9.33
CA ARG A 488 16.70 -4.54 9.45
C ARG A 488 15.50 -4.58 10.40
N GLU A 489 15.37 -3.60 11.29
CA GLU A 489 14.23 -3.49 12.22
C GLU A 489 12.90 -3.24 11.47
N GLU A 490 12.95 -2.70 10.25
CA GLU A 490 11.77 -2.44 9.43
C GLU A 490 11.10 -3.72 8.89
N ALA A 491 11.74 -4.89 9.03
CA ALA A 491 11.21 -6.15 8.55
C ALA A 491 9.90 -6.54 9.24
N GLU A 492 9.84 -6.44 10.58
CA GLU A 492 8.65 -6.81 11.37
C GLU A 492 7.44 -5.95 10.99
N LYS A 493 7.64 -4.64 10.84
CA LYS A 493 6.58 -3.70 10.43
C LYS A 493 6.01 -4.01 9.05
N ALA A 494 6.87 -4.46 8.12
CA ALA A 494 6.42 -4.86 6.78
C ALA A 494 5.54 -6.12 6.84
N GLY A 495 5.87 -7.09 7.71
CA GLY A 495 5.05 -8.28 7.92
C GLY A 495 3.73 -7.99 8.64
N GLU A 496 3.73 -7.12 9.64
CA GLU A 496 2.50 -6.64 10.30
C GLU A 496 1.55 -5.96 9.31
N GLU A 497 2.06 -5.08 8.45
CA GLU A 497 1.23 -4.43 7.43
C GLU A 497 0.72 -5.46 6.41
N ALA A 498 1.51 -6.49 6.05
CA ALA A 498 1.05 -7.57 5.16
C ALA A 498 -0.16 -8.31 5.76
N VAL A 499 -0.14 -8.61 7.06
CA VAL A 499 -1.27 -9.20 7.80
C VAL A 499 -2.51 -8.30 7.72
N VAL A 500 -2.33 -6.99 7.96
CA VAL A 500 -3.44 -6.03 7.89
C VAL A 500 -4.06 -5.99 6.49
N ARG A 501 -3.25 -6.03 5.44
CA ARG A 501 -3.73 -6.06 4.05
C ARG A 501 -4.47 -7.35 3.72
N ALA A 502 -3.94 -8.50 4.11
CA ALA A 502 -4.59 -9.80 3.91
C ALA A 502 -5.95 -9.87 4.59
N ARG A 503 -6.03 -9.47 5.87
CA ARG A 503 -7.29 -9.48 6.63
C ARG A 503 -8.33 -8.50 6.06
N ARG A 504 -7.89 -7.30 5.66
CA ARG A 504 -8.79 -6.32 5.02
C ARG A 504 -9.32 -6.81 3.68
N PHE A 505 -8.48 -7.48 2.89
CA PHE A 505 -8.90 -8.08 1.63
C PHE A 505 -10.06 -9.05 1.87
N PHE A 506 -9.88 -10.07 2.71
CA PHE A 506 -10.95 -11.01 2.99
C PHE A 506 -12.16 -10.38 3.70
N ALA A 507 -11.97 -9.43 4.62
CA ALA A 507 -13.10 -8.72 5.22
C ALA A 507 -13.92 -7.87 4.22
N SER A 508 -13.34 -7.53 3.06
CA SER A 508 -14.01 -6.82 1.98
C SER A 508 -14.66 -7.76 0.96
N VAL A 509 -14.34 -9.05 1.01
CA VAL A 509 -14.85 -10.09 0.13
C VAL A 509 -16.12 -10.71 0.78
N PRO A 510 -17.27 -10.63 0.11
CA PRO A 510 -18.50 -11.29 0.55
C PRO A 510 -18.40 -12.81 0.52
N ASP A 511 -19.08 -13.48 1.45
CA ASP A 511 -19.32 -14.92 1.41
C ASP A 511 -20.09 -15.30 0.14
N GLY A 512 -19.61 -16.29 -0.61
CA GLY A 512 -20.24 -16.75 -1.86
C GLY A 512 -19.82 -16.00 -3.14
N THR A 513 -18.79 -15.14 -3.08
CA THR A 513 -18.15 -14.59 -4.28
C THR A 513 -17.53 -15.68 -5.16
N ALA A 514 -17.59 -15.49 -6.48
CA ALA A 514 -16.96 -16.38 -7.45
C ALA A 514 -15.45 -16.57 -7.18
N ASP A 515 -14.92 -17.71 -7.60
CA ASP A 515 -13.57 -18.22 -7.32
C ASP A 515 -12.47 -17.14 -7.27
N LEU A 516 -11.89 -16.94 -6.08
CA LEU A 516 -10.73 -16.06 -5.85
C LEU A 516 -9.40 -16.84 -5.78
N SER A 517 -9.33 -18.04 -6.35
CA SER A 517 -8.15 -18.93 -6.27
C SER A 517 -6.83 -18.23 -6.59
N GLU A 518 -6.79 -17.34 -7.58
CA GLU A 518 -5.57 -16.58 -7.90
C GLU A 518 -5.12 -15.68 -6.73
N LYS A 519 -6.06 -14.91 -6.14
CA LYS A 519 -5.80 -13.98 -5.04
C LYS A 519 -5.55 -14.70 -3.72
N ALA A 520 -6.26 -15.79 -3.47
CA ALA A 520 -5.98 -16.69 -2.36
C ALA A 520 -4.58 -17.31 -2.48
N GLY A 521 -4.17 -17.69 -3.69
CA GLY A 521 -2.81 -18.17 -3.97
C GLY A 521 -1.72 -17.11 -3.76
N GLU A 522 -1.98 -15.83 -4.00
CA GLU A 522 -1.09 -14.72 -3.62
C GLU A 522 -0.94 -14.59 -2.10
N LEU A 523 -2.05 -14.68 -1.36
CA LEU A 523 -2.05 -14.60 0.10
C LEU A 523 -1.41 -15.83 0.76
N LEU A 524 -1.65 -17.03 0.23
CA LEU A 524 -0.96 -18.25 0.64
C LEU A 524 0.56 -18.07 0.51
N ARG A 525 1.03 -17.59 -0.65
CA ARG A 525 2.45 -17.28 -0.87
C ARG A 525 2.98 -16.23 0.10
N ALA A 526 2.20 -15.19 0.41
CA ALA A 526 2.59 -14.17 1.38
C ALA A 526 2.82 -14.78 2.77
N GLY A 527 1.90 -15.64 3.24
CA GLY A 527 2.02 -16.35 4.52
C GLY A 527 3.26 -17.26 4.57
N LEU A 528 3.53 -18.00 3.49
CA LEU A 528 4.70 -18.88 3.37
C LEU A 528 6.03 -18.09 3.39
N VAL A 529 6.11 -16.97 2.67
CA VAL A 529 7.29 -16.09 2.65
C VAL A 529 7.60 -15.53 4.04
N LEU A 530 6.58 -15.04 4.76
CA LEU A 530 6.75 -14.51 6.11
C LEU A 530 7.26 -15.57 7.10
N ARG A 531 6.75 -16.81 6.99
CA ARG A 531 7.29 -17.94 7.78
C ARG A 531 8.74 -18.22 7.43
N GLY A 532 9.07 -18.31 6.14
CA GLY A 532 10.42 -18.59 5.65
C GLY A 532 11.46 -17.55 6.10
N CYS A 533 11.06 -16.30 6.29
CA CYS A 533 11.95 -15.23 6.76
C CYS A 533 11.99 -15.03 8.28
N GLY A 534 11.43 -15.97 9.06
CA GLY A 534 11.46 -15.96 10.52
C GLY A 534 10.33 -15.18 11.21
N GLN A 535 9.36 -14.64 10.47
CA GLN A 535 8.19 -13.95 11.02
C GLN A 535 7.01 -14.90 11.19
N ARG A 536 7.17 -15.87 12.11
CA ARG A 536 6.23 -16.99 12.31
C ARG A 536 4.79 -16.52 12.56
N GLU A 537 4.56 -15.64 13.54
CA GLU A 537 3.20 -15.19 13.90
C GLU A 537 2.49 -14.45 12.76
N ALA A 538 3.20 -13.55 12.07
CA ALA A 538 2.65 -12.83 10.92
C ALA A 538 2.29 -13.79 9.78
N GLY A 539 3.17 -14.75 9.48
CA GLY A 539 2.92 -15.77 8.47
C GLY A 539 1.72 -16.65 8.79
N LEU A 540 1.63 -17.17 10.03
CA LEU A 540 0.48 -17.97 10.48
C LEU A 540 -0.83 -17.19 10.41
N SER A 541 -0.82 -15.91 10.80
CA SER A 541 -2.00 -15.04 10.74
C SER A 541 -2.55 -14.87 9.32
N VAL A 542 -1.68 -14.74 8.31
CA VAL A 542 -2.12 -14.70 6.90
C VAL A 542 -2.68 -16.06 6.46
N LEU A 543 -2.03 -17.17 6.86
CA LEU A 543 -2.48 -18.52 6.51
C LEU A 543 -3.84 -18.86 7.12
N TYR A 544 -4.11 -18.47 8.37
CA TYR A 544 -5.44 -18.60 8.97
C TYR A 544 -6.49 -17.82 8.18
N ALA A 545 -6.18 -16.59 7.75
CA ALA A 545 -7.12 -15.80 6.95
C ALA A 545 -7.47 -16.47 5.60
N VAL A 546 -6.52 -17.20 4.99
CA VAL A 546 -6.79 -18.00 3.78
C VAL A 546 -7.60 -19.25 4.10
N ALA A 547 -7.21 -19.99 5.15
CA ALA A 547 -7.85 -21.25 5.54
C ALA A 547 -9.33 -21.08 5.90
N ASP A 548 -9.67 -19.99 6.58
CA ASP A 548 -11.02 -19.75 7.13
C ASP A 548 -12.00 -19.19 6.09
N HIS A 549 -11.55 -18.78 4.90
CA HIS A 549 -12.41 -18.06 3.95
C HIS A 549 -12.89 -18.95 2.78
N ALA A 550 -14.21 -19.11 2.63
CA ALA A 550 -14.81 -20.00 1.64
C ALA A 550 -14.43 -19.66 0.17
N ALA A 551 -14.39 -18.36 -0.18
CA ALA A 551 -14.05 -17.90 -1.54
C ALA A 551 -12.60 -18.19 -1.98
N ALA A 552 -11.72 -18.66 -1.07
CA ALA A 552 -10.33 -18.97 -1.39
C ALA A 552 -10.15 -20.27 -2.21
N GLY A 553 -11.19 -21.08 -2.33
CA GLY A 553 -11.13 -22.40 -2.96
C GLY A 553 -10.37 -23.42 -2.11
N TRP A 554 -10.69 -24.72 -2.29
CA TRP A 554 -10.12 -25.77 -1.44
C TRP A 554 -8.62 -26.01 -1.67
N ASP A 555 -8.05 -25.76 -2.85
CA ASP A 555 -6.59 -25.90 -3.08
C ASP A 555 -5.76 -24.96 -2.19
N SER A 556 -6.10 -23.67 -2.16
CA SER A 556 -5.37 -22.69 -1.33
C SER A 556 -5.63 -22.90 0.16
N ARG A 557 -6.87 -23.26 0.54
CA ARG A 557 -7.25 -23.55 1.93
C ARG A 557 -6.51 -24.78 2.46
N MET A 558 -6.49 -25.88 1.71
CA MET A 558 -5.84 -27.11 2.14
C MET A 558 -4.34 -26.93 2.32
N ARG A 559 -3.65 -26.26 1.38
CA ARG A 559 -2.22 -25.94 1.54
C ARG A 559 -1.94 -25.06 2.76
N ALA A 560 -2.83 -24.10 3.08
CA ALA A 560 -2.70 -23.32 4.30
C ALA A 560 -2.92 -24.18 5.55
N ILE A 561 -3.95 -25.03 5.54
CA ILE A 561 -4.33 -25.93 6.65
C ILE A 561 -3.25 -26.95 6.94
N GLU A 562 -2.65 -27.57 5.92
CA GLU A 562 -1.52 -28.50 6.07
C GLU A 562 -0.34 -27.85 6.78
N VAL A 563 -0.02 -26.60 6.41
CA VAL A 563 1.05 -25.83 7.05
C VAL A 563 0.70 -25.51 8.50
N LEU A 564 -0.54 -25.10 8.78
CA LEU A 564 -1.02 -24.82 10.13
C LEU A 564 -1.00 -26.08 11.01
N ASP A 565 -1.35 -27.22 10.44
CA ASP A 565 -1.41 -28.53 11.11
C ASP A 565 -0.03 -29.09 11.44
N GLN A 566 0.94 -28.97 10.51
CA GLN A 566 2.35 -29.29 10.78
C GLN A 566 2.89 -28.48 11.97
N GLU A 567 2.50 -27.21 12.05
CA GLU A 567 2.98 -26.31 13.09
C GLU A 567 2.31 -26.58 14.46
N GLY A 568 1.00 -26.81 14.48
CA GLY A 568 0.29 -27.22 15.70
C GLY A 568 0.82 -28.53 16.28
N ARG A 569 1.16 -29.51 15.41
CA ARG A 569 1.81 -30.77 15.83
C ARG A 569 3.19 -30.54 16.43
N ALA A 570 3.98 -29.60 15.90
CA ALA A 570 5.27 -29.24 16.46
C ALA A 570 5.13 -28.60 17.87
N ASP A 571 4.03 -27.90 18.11
CA ASP A 571 3.70 -27.29 19.41
C ASP A 571 2.94 -28.24 20.37
N GLY A 572 2.69 -29.49 19.97
CA GLY A 572 2.08 -30.53 20.79
C GLY A 572 0.55 -30.57 20.80
N GLU A 573 -0.11 -29.89 19.85
CA GLU A 573 -1.55 -29.92 19.67
C GLU A 573 -1.99 -31.28 19.09
N THR A 574 -3.00 -31.91 19.71
CA THR A 574 -3.47 -33.26 19.36
C THR A 574 -4.67 -33.24 18.42
N ASP A 575 -5.40 -32.12 18.35
CA ASP A 575 -6.57 -31.93 17.49
C ASP A 575 -6.30 -30.80 16.49
N GLY A 576 -5.58 -31.15 15.43
CA GLY A 576 -5.08 -30.21 14.44
C GLY A 576 -6.16 -29.75 13.44
N PRO A 577 -5.94 -28.62 12.75
CA PRO A 577 -6.83 -28.09 11.71
C PRO A 577 -7.26 -29.14 10.67
N LEU A 578 -6.37 -30.07 10.31
CA LEU A 578 -6.64 -31.10 9.31
C LEU A 578 -7.64 -32.16 9.81
N GLY A 579 -7.68 -32.42 11.13
CA GLY A 579 -8.68 -33.28 11.76
C GLY A 579 -10.08 -32.66 11.68
N ARG A 580 -10.21 -31.38 12.01
CA ARG A 580 -11.49 -30.65 11.92
C ARG A 580 -12.03 -30.55 10.50
N VAL A 581 -11.15 -30.38 9.50
CA VAL A 581 -11.56 -30.39 8.09
C VAL A 581 -12.09 -31.77 7.68
N MET A 582 -11.47 -32.85 8.17
CA MET A 582 -11.96 -34.20 7.93
C MET A 582 -13.37 -34.41 8.53
N GLU A 583 -13.58 -33.99 9.79
CA GLU A 583 -14.91 -34.05 10.42
C GLU A 583 -15.95 -33.18 9.70
N HIS A 584 -15.53 -32.02 9.20
CA HIS A 584 -16.38 -31.15 8.40
C HIS A 584 -16.81 -31.80 7.08
N ALA A 585 -15.86 -32.39 6.33
CA ALA A 585 -16.17 -33.13 5.11
C ALA A 585 -17.06 -34.34 5.38
N GLU A 586 -16.86 -35.03 6.51
CA GLU A 586 -17.78 -36.08 6.95
C GLU A 586 -19.19 -35.55 7.18
N ALA A 587 -19.35 -34.43 7.89
CA ALA A 587 -20.66 -33.82 8.10
C ALA A 587 -21.34 -33.42 6.77
N LEU A 588 -20.59 -32.81 5.86
CA LEU A 588 -21.08 -32.40 4.53
C LEU A 588 -21.52 -33.60 3.67
N SER A 589 -20.89 -34.76 3.83
CA SER A 589 -21.24 -35.97 3.06
C SER A 589 -22.68 -36.47 3.31
N TRP A 590 -23.30 -36.07 4.42
CA TRP A 590 -24.70 -36.38 4.74
C TRP A 590 -25.70 -35.30 4.31
N GLY A 591 -25.21 -34.24 3.65
CA GLY A 591 -25.98 -33.06 3.27
C GLY A 591 -26.63 -33.16 1.88
N THR A 592 -26.87 -31.98 1.31
CA THR A 592 -27.34 -31.74 -0.06
C THR A 592 -26.27 -32.12 -1.10
N PHE A 593 -26.67 -32.23 -2.37
CA PHE A 593 -25.73 -32.49 -3.47
C PHE A 593 -24.53 -31.53 -3.49
N ALA A 594 -24.73 -30.23 -3.24
CA ALA A 594 -23.65 -29.25 -3.21
C ALA A 594 -22.66 -29.52 -2.06
N GLU A 595 -23.18 -29.83 -0.86
CA GLU A 595 -22.36 -30.20 0.31
C GLU A 595 -21.61 -31.52 0.07
N GLN A 596 -22.26 -32.49 -0.58
CA GLN A 596 -21.63 -33.78 -0.95
C GLN A 596 -20.53 -33.62 -1.99
N ALA A 597 -20.72 -32.75 -2.98
CA ALA A 597 -19.69 -32.42 -3.96
C ALA A 597 -18.50 -31.73 -3.28
N GLU A 598 -18.76 -30.80 -2.37
CA GLU A 598 -17.73 -30.14 -1.58
C GLU A 598 -16.95 -31.13 -0.69
N ALA A 599 -17.63 -32.10 -0.06
CA ALA A 599 -16.97 -33.16 0.70
C ALA A 599 -15.98 -33.98 -0.15
N LEU A 600 -16.37 -34.32 -1.38
CA LEU A 600 -15.50 -35.02 -2.33
C LEU A 600 -14.30 -34.18 -2.76
N GLU A 601 -14.47 -32.87 -2.96
CA GLU A 601 -13.36 -31.95 -3.25
C GLU A 601 -12.36 -31.88 -2.09
N ILE A 602 -12.84 -31.74 -0.85
CA ILE A 602 -11.99 -31.75 0.35
C ILE A 602 -11.21 -33.06 0.43
N TRP A 603 -11.89 -34.20 0.32
CA TRP A 603 -11.23 -35.49 0.39
C TRP A 603 -10.24 -35.70 -0.76
N ALA A 604 -10.51 -35.19 -1.96
CA ALA A 604 -9.59 -35.27 -3.10
C ALA A 604 -8.23 -34.64 -2.79
N HIS A 605 -8.21 -33.48 -2.12
CA HIS A 605 -6.97 -32.85 -1.66
C HIS A 605 -6.24 -33.70 -0.60
N MET A 606 -6.98 -34.42 0.23
CA MET A 606 -6.43 -35.26 1.32
C MET A 606 -6.02 -36.67 0.86
N VAL A 607 -6.44 -37.10 -0.33
CA VAL A 607 -6.17 -38.44 -0.87
C VAL A 607 -4.67 -38.64 -1.13
N ALA A 608 -3.89 -37.59 -1.41
CA ALA A 608 -2.45 -37.72 -1.60
C ALA A 608 -1.72 -38.27 -0.34
N ASP A 609 -2.16 -37.87 0.85
CA ASP A 609 -1.36 -37.97 2.09
C ASP A 609 -1.84 -39.03 3.11
N GLY A 610 -3.02 -39.65 2.93
CA GLY A 610 -3.55 -40.59 3.92
C GLY A 610 -4.46 -41.70 3.37
N THR A 611 -4.43 -42.87 4.01
CA THR A 611 -5.31 -44.02 3.68
C THR A 611 -6.78 -43.74 4.00
N GLY A 612 -7.07 -42.95 5.03
CA GLY A 612 -8.44 -42.70 5.51
C GLY A 612 -9.31 -41.82 4.62
N ALA A 613 -8.76 -40.91 3.80
CA ALA A 613 -9.57 -40.11 2.86
C ALA A 613 -9.99 -40.94 1.64
N ARG A 614 -9.07 -41.79 1.14
CA ARG A 614 -9.31 -42.69 0.00
C ARG A 614 -10.45 -43.66 0.27
N ASP A 615 -10.40 -44.32 1.43
CA ASP A 615 -11.41 -45.30 1.82
C ASP A 615 -12.79 -44.64 2.04
N ARG A 616 -12.84 -43.36 2.48
CA ARG A 616 -14.08 -42.58 2.58
C ARG A 616 -14.68 -42.24 1.22
N VAL A 617 -13.87 -41.79 0.26
CA VAL A 617 -14.34 -41.53 -1.12
C VAL A 617 -14.93 -42.79 -1.73
N GLU A 618 -14.25 -43.94 -1.60
CA GLU A 618 -14.75 -45.22 -2.11
C GLU A 618 -16.05 -45.65 -1.41
N ALA A 619 -16.12 -45.56 -0.09
CA ALA A 619 -17.31 -45.92 0.67
C ALA A 619 -18.51 -45.04 0.33
N PHE A 620 -18.28 -43.73 0.18
CA PHE A 620 -19.29 -42.76 -0.23
C PHE A 620 -19.80 -43.07 -1.65
N CYS A 621 -18.89 -43.17 -2.63
CA CYS A 621 -19.25 -43.44 -4.02
C CYS A 621 -19.90 -44.82 -4.21
N ALA A 622 -19.58 -45.81 -3.38
CA ALA A 622 -20.24 -47.12 -3.41
C ALA A 622 -21.74 -47.03 -3.08
N GLY A 623 -22.12 -46.13 -2.17
CA GLY A 623 -23.50 -45.90 -1.75
C GLY A 623 -24.36 -45.11 -2.75
N LEU A 624 -23.75 -44.50 -3.78
CA LEU A 624 -24.45 -43.69 -4.77
C LEU A 624 -25.19 -44.55 -5.80
N ASP A 625 -26.47 -44.24 -6.02
CA ASP A 625 -27.29 -44.87 -7.05
C ASP A 625 -27.77 -43.82 -8.07
N PRO A 626 -27.09 -43.69 -9.23
CA PRO A 626 -27.46 -42.73 -10.27
C PRO A 626 -28.69 -43.16 -11.09
N ALA A 627 -29.26 -44.35 -10.85
CA ALA A 627 -30.55 -44.72 -11.43
C ALA A 627 -31.72 -44.07 -10.68
N SER A 628 -31.53 -43.77 -9.39
CA SER A 628 -32.54 -43.18 -8.51
C SER A 628 -32.46 -41.65 -8.44
N ASP A 629 -31.25 -41.06 -8.59
CA ASP A 629 -31.01 -39.61 -8.62
C ASP A 629 -29.87 -39.28 -9.59
N LEU A 630 -30.16 -38.52 -10.64
CA LEU A 630 -29.18 -38.24 -11.68
C LEU A 630 -28.01 -37.36 -11.19
N THR A 631 -28.17 -36.60 -10.11
CA THR A 631 -27.08 -35.79 -9.53
C THR A 631 -25.92 -36.64 -9.02
N HIS A 632 -26.17 -37.92 -8.69
CA HIS A 632 -25.12 -38.86 -8.33
C HIS A 632 -24.13 -39.14 -9.47
N VAL A 633 -24.47 -38.85 -10.73
CA VAL A 633 -23.53 -38.95 -11.86
C VAL A 633 -22.35 -37.98 -11.67
N ASP A 634 -22.63 -36.74 -11.24
CA ASP A 634 -21.60 -35.75 -10.95
C ASP A 634 -20.72 -36.16 -9.78
N LEU A 635 -21.31 -36.66 -8.69
CA LEU A 635 -20.55 -37.13 -7.52
C LEU A 635 -19.67 -38.34 -7.86
N LEU A 636 -20.14 -39.27 -8.70
CA LEU A 636 -19.32 -40.38 -9.19
C LEU A 636 -18.15 -39.90 -10.05
N ALA A 637 -18.35 -38.88 -10.88
CA ALA A 637 -17.29 -38.29 -11.70
C ALA A 637 -16.25 -37.55 -10.83
N LEU A 638 -16.69 -36.79 -9.82
CA LEU A 638 -15.81 -36.14 -8.84
C LEU A 638 -14.99 -37.16 -8.04
N GLY A 639 -15.64 -38.24 -7.56
CA GLY A 639 -14.95 -39.32 -6.86
C GLY A 639 -13.95 -40.08 -7.74
N ALA A 640 -14.26 -40.24 -9.03
CA ALA A 640 -13.31 -40.81 -9.99
C ALA A 640 -12.08 -39.92 -10.17
N GLY A 641 -12.25 -38.60 -10.34
CA GLY A 641 -11.14 -37.65 -10.42
C GLY A 641 -10.28 -37.65 -9.15
N ALA A 642 -10.91 -37.67 -7.97
CA ALA A 642 -10.24 -37.72 -6.67
C ALA A 642 -9.33 -38.95 -6.51
N LEU A 643 -9.72 -40.11 -7.07
CA LEU A 643 -8.99 -41.36 -6.95
C LEU A 643 -8.02 -41.64 -8.12
N ALA A 644 -8.09 -40.87 -9.21
CA ALA A 644 -7.43 -41.19 -10.48
C ALA A 644 -5.91 -41.44 -10.35
N SER A 645 -5.22 -40.63 -9.55
CA SER A 645 -3.76 -40.72 -9.36
C SER A 645 -3.32 -41.81 -8.38
N VAL A 646 -4.24 -42.36 -7.57
CA VAL A 646 -3.91 -43.22 -6.42
C VAL A 646 -4.50 -44.63 -6.54
N ARG A 647 -5.73 -44.75 -7.05
CA ARG A 647 -6.43 -46.02 -7.30
C ARG A 647 -7.09 -45.99 -8.67
N PRO A 648 -6.30 -46.11 -9.75
CA PRO A 648 -6.79 -45.95 -11.13
C PRO A 648 -7.89 -46.96 -11.48
N ASP A 649 -7.84 -48.17 -10.92
CA ASP A 649 -8.86 -49.20 -11.17
C ASP A 649 -10.23 -48.82 -10.58
N SER A 650 -10.29 -48.43 -9.30
CA SER A 650 -11.51 -47.94 -8.64
C SER A 650 -12.04 -46.69 -9.35
N ALA A 651 -11.15 -45.74 -9.67
CA ALA A 651 -11.49 -44.49 -10.35
C ALA A 651 -12.11 -44.76 -11.74
N GLY A 652 -11.53 -45.67 -12.52
CA GLY A 652 -12.06 -46.09 -13.81
C GLY A 652 -13.46 -46.73 -13.68
N GLU A 653 -13.69 -47.56 -12.66
CA GLU A 653 -15.01 -48.14 -12.41
C GLU A 653 -16.08 -47.07 -12.12
N LEU A 654 -15.74 -46.07 -11.29
CA LEU A 654 -16.62 -44.95 -10.98
C LEU A 654 -16.94 -44.11 -12.23
N ALA A 655 -15.93 -43.74 -13.02
CA ALA A 655 -16.10 -43.00 -14.27
C ALA A 655 -16.99 -43.77 -15.27
N LEU A 656 -16.85 -45.09 -15.34
CA LEU A 656 -17.68 -45.95 -16.19
C LEU A 656 -19.11 -46.15 -15.64
N ARG A 657 -19.32 -46.12 -14.32
CA ARG A 657 -20.68 -46.06 -13.73
C ARG A 657 -21.37 -44.74 -14.08
N ALA A 658 -20.68 -43.60 -13.91
CA ALA A 658 -21.20 -42.28 -14.26
C ALA A 658 -21.60 -42.20 -15.75
N ARG A 659 -20.70 -42.64 -16.64
CA ARG A 659 -20.98 -42.74 -18.09
C ARG A 659 -22.22 -43.57 -18.39
N ARG A 660 -22.32 -44.78 -17.83
CA ARG A 660 -23.46 -45.69 -18.10
C ARG A 660 -24.78 -45.07 -17.67
N ALA A 661 -24.82 -44.42 -16.51
CA ALA A 661 -26.02 -43.78 -16.01
C ALA A 661 -26.43 -42.57 -16.88
N LEU A 662 -25.46 -41.74 -17.29
CA LEU A 662 -25.71 -40.59 -18.17
C LEU A 662 -26.25 -41.02 -19.54
N LEU A 663 -25.63 -42.02 -20.18
CA LEU A 663 -26.14 -42.57 -21.45
C LEU A 663 -27.53 -43.22 -21.29
N GLY A 664 -27.78 -43.86 -20.15
CA GLY A 664 -29.12 -44.35 -19.80
C GLY A 664 -30.15 -43.23 -19.64
N ALA A 665 -29.74 -42.04 -19.21
CA ALA A 665 -30.62 -40.86 -19.13
C ALA A 665 -30.94 -40.28 -20.51
N PHE A 666 -30.02 -40.40 -21.48
CA PHE A 666 -30.25 -39.96 -22.87
C PHE A 666 -31.23 -40.85 -23.65
N THR A 667 -31.37 -42.12 -23.27
CA THR A 667 -32.19 -43.09 -24.02
C THR A 667 -33.68 -42.78 -23.95
N ASP A 668 -34.16 -42.27 -22.81
CA ASP A 668 -35.55 -41.84 -22.64
C ASP A 668 -35.66 -40.68 -21.64
N PRO A 669 -35.37 -39.43 -22.07
CA PRO A 669 -35.29 -38.28 -21.18
C PRO A 669 -36.65 -37.86 -20.61
N GLU A 670 -37.74 -38.11 -21.33
CA GLU A 670 -39.07 -37.60 -20.98
C GLU A 670 -39.83 -38.49 -19.97
N THR A 671 -39.45 -39.76 -19.82
CA THR A 671 -40.00 -40.67 -18.80
C THR A 671 -39.30 -40.57 -17.44
N ARG A 672 -38.27 -39.74 -17.34
CA ARG A 672 -37.51 -39.50 -16.10
C ARG A 672 -38.29 -38.66 -15.09
N SER A 673 -37.82 -38.69 -13.84
CA SER A 673 -38.39 -37.89 -12.76
C SER A 673 -38.35 -36.39 -13.10
N PRO A 674 -39.25 -35.55 -12.56
CA PRO A 674 -39.20 -34.11 -12.76
C PRO A 674 -37.86 -33.47 -12.35
N ALA A 675 -37.19 -34.02 -11.32
CA ALA A 675 -35.88 -33.56 -10.86
C ALA A 675 -34.78 -33.87 -11.88
N ASP A 676 -34.71 -35.11 -12.38
CA ASP A 676 -33.73 -35.50 -13.40
C ASP A 676 -33.91 -34.74 -14.71
N ARG A 677 -35.16 -34.46 -15.10
CA ARG A 677 -35.45 -33.61 -16.27
C ARG A 677 -35.02 -32.15 -16.04
N GLY A 678 -35.13 -31.66 -14.81
CA GLY A 678 -34.59 -30.36 -14.42
C GLY A 678 -33.06 -30.34 -14.54
N HIS A 679 -32.39 -31.36 -14.00
CA HIS A 679 -30.94 -31.52 -14.08
C HIS A 679 -30.43 -31.61 -15.52
N LEU A 680 -31.07 -32.41 -16.38
CA LEU A 680 -30.72 -32.52 -17.81
C LEU A 680 -30.92 -31.21 -18.60
N ARG A 681 -31.81 -30.31 -18.15
CA ARG A 681 -32.07 -29.03 -18.83
C ARG A 681 -31.18 -27.89 -18.36
N LEU A 682 -30.77 -27.91 -17.09
CA LEU A 682 -30.07 -26.79 -16.45
C LEU A 682 -28.58 -27.08 -16.26
N GLU A 683 -28.19 -28.32 -15.97
CA GLU A 683 -26.84 -28.64 -15.47
C GLU A 683 -26.05 -29.58 -16.39
N LEU A 684 -26.67 -30.08 -17.47
CA LEU A 684 -26.09 -31.10 -18.36
C LEU A 684 -24.72 -30.72 -18.93
N SER A 685 -24.48 -29.43 -19.20
CA SER A 685 -23.19 -28.95 -19.70
C SER A 685 -22.05 -29.18 -18.69
N THR A 686 -22.31 -28.97 -17.40
CA THR A 686 -21.35 -29.20 -16.33
C THR A 686 -21.17 -30.70 -16.05
N THR A 687 -22.26 -31.47 -16.05
CA THR A 687 -22.23 -32.93 -15.89
C THR A 687 -21.45 -33.60 -17.01
N LEU A 688 -21.64 -33.17 -18.26
CA LEU A 688 -20.86 -33.64 -19.41
C LEU A 688 -19.38 -33.34 -19.23
N ALA A 689 -19.03 -32.11 -18.82
CA ALA A 689 -17.64 -31.73 -18.60
C ALA A 689 -16.97 -32.58 -17.51
N ARG A 690 -17.65 -32.82 -16.37
CA ARG A 690 -17.13 -33.65 -15.27
C ARG A 690 -16.95 -35.11 -15.68
N VAL A 691 -17.95 -35.71 -16.34
CA VAL A 691 -17.85 -37.12 -16.80
C VAL A 691 -16.76 -37.29 -17.85
N VAL A 692 -16.63 -36.33 -18.78
CA VAL A 692 -15.56 -36.34 -19.78
C VAL A 692 -14.19 -36.16 -19.13
N ALA A 693 -14.03 -35.24 -18.17
CA ALA A 693 -12.80 -35.07 -17.41
C ALA A 693 -12.40 -36.36 -16.69
N ALA A 694 -13.32 -36.96 -15.93
CA ALA A 694 -13.10 -38.21 -15.21
C ALA A 694 -12.71 -39.37 -16.14
N LEU A 695 -13.37 -39.51 -17.30
CA LEU A 695 -13.00 -40.53 -18.29
C LEU A 695 -11.62 -40.28 -18.90
N ARG A 696 -11.19 -39.03 -19.09
CA ARG A 696 -9.84 -38.73 -19.58
C ARG A 696 -8.78 -39.04 -18.53
N GLU A 697 -8.98 -38.58 -17.30
CA GLU A 697 -8.05 -38.76 -16.18
C GLU A 697 -7.86 -40.23 -15.82
N THR A 698 -8.87 -41.07 -16.04
CA THR A 698 -8.83 -42.52 -15.81
C THR A 698 -8.39 -43.34 -17.03
N GLY A 699 -7.96 -42.70 -18.13
CA GLY A 699 -7.43 -43.38 -19.31
C GLY A 699 -8.49 -43.95 -20.28
N HIS A 700 -9.73 -43.48 -20.21
CA HIS A 700 -10.85 -43.86 -21.07
C HIS A 700 -11.25 -42.76 -22.09
N GLY A 701 -10.26 -42.04 -22.63
CA GLY A 701 -10.49 -40.88 -23.51
C GLY A 701 -11.34 -41.15 -24.77
N GLU A 702 -11.25 -42.34 -25.39
CA GLU A 702 -12.11 -42.71 -26.54
C GLU A 702 -13.60 -42.73 -26.14
N ARG A 703 -13.90 -43.25 -24.95
CA ARG A 703 -15.27 -43.29 -24.41
C ARG A 703 -15.79 -41.92 -24.01
N ALA A 704 -14.90 -40.95 -23.75
CA ALA A 704 -15.27 -39.57 -23.48
C ALA A 704 -15.80 -38.86 -24.74
N GLY A 705 -15.20 -39.14 -25.90
CA GLY A 705 -15.70 -38.67 -27.20
C GLY A 705 -17.09 -39.24 -27.54
N GLU A 706 -17.28 -40.55 -27.32
CA GLU A 706 -18.58 -41.22 -27.54
C GLU A 706 -19.74 -40.56 -26.76
N VAL A 707 -19.50 -40.13 -25.52
CA VAL A 707 -20.55 -39.50 -24.69
C VAL A 707 -21.05 -38.19 -25.31
N LEU A 708 -20.17 -37.42 -25.96
CA LEU A 708 -20.52 -36.15 -26.62
C LEU A 708 -21.27 -36.37 -27.94
N GLU A 709 -20.99 -37.46 -28.64
CA GLU A 709 -21.68 -37.83 -29.89
C GLU A 709 -23.09 -38.37 -29.64
N LEU A 710 -23.31 -38.97 -28.47
CA LEU A 710 -24.58 -39.60 -28.09
C LEU A 710 -25.56 -38.65 -27.37
N VAL A 711 -25.25 -37.35 -27.26
CA VAL A 711 -26.19 -36.35 -26.72
C VAL A 711 -27.38 -36.20 -27.69
N PRO A 712 -28.64 -36.39 -27.25
CA PRO A 712 -29.81 -36.28 -28.11
C PRO A 712 -30.02 -34.86 -28.65
N ASP A 713 -30.55 -34.74 -29.88
CA ASP A 713 -30.80 -33.43 -30.54
C ASP A 713 -31.61 -32.45 -29.69
N GLY A 714 -32.56 -32.95 -28.90
CA GLY A 714 -33.41 -32.14 -28.01
C GLY A 714 -32.72 -31.62 -26.74
N LEU A 715 -31.50 -32.06 -26.45
CA LEU A 715 -30.68 -31.66 -25.30
C LEU A 715 -29.38 -30.96 -25.71
N LEU A 716 -29.18 -30.71 -27.01
CA LEU A 716 -27.96 -30.09 -27.52
C LEU A 716 -27.80 -28.63 -27.07
N LEU A 717 -28.92 -27.93 -26.85
CA LEU A 717 -28.94 -26.53 -26.43
C LEU A 717 -29.51 -26.42 -25.03
N ASP A 718 -28.88 -25.60 -24.19
CA ASP A 718 -29.41 -25.29 -22.86
C ASP A 718 -30.56 -24.26 -22.90
N VAL A 719 -31.01 -23.81 -21.73
CA VAL A 719 -32.11 -22.82 -21.61
C VAL A 719 -31.73 -21.44 -22.17
N LEU A 720 -30.44 -21.15 -22.33
CA LEU A 720 -29.91 -19.91 -22.89
C LEU A 720 -29.66 -20.02 -24.41
N GLY A 721 -29.69 -21.24 -24.96
CA GLY A 721 -29.47 -21.53 -26.38
C GLY A 721 -28.03 -21.87 -26.73
N ASP A 722 -27.19 -22.17 -25.72
CA ASP A 722 -25.77 -22.50 -25.88
C ASP A 722 -25.57 -24.02 -26.04
N ASP A 723 -24.56 -24.46 -26.82
CA ASP A 723 -24.29 -25.90 -27.02
C ASP A 723 -23.70 -26.53 -25.75
N VAL A 724 -24.45 -27.43 -25.12
CA VAL A 724 -24.08 -28.06 -23.84
C VAL A 724 -22.77 -28.84 -23.89
N ARG A 725 -22.28 -29.19 -25.08
CA ARG A 725 -21.04 -29.97 -25.26
C ARG A 725 -19.78 -29.10 -25.25
N GLU A 726 -19.89 -27.79 -25.41
CA GLU A 726 -18.71 -26.90 -25.53
C GLU A 726 -17.75 -26.99 -24.33
N PRO A 727 -18.20 -26.93 -23.06
CA PRO A 727 -17.30 -27.09 -21.92
C PRO A 727 -16.54 -28.42 -21.92
N ALA A 728 -17.23 -29.50 -22.28
CA ALA A 728 -16.62 -30.83 -22.35
C ALA A 728 -15.65 -30.99 -23.54
N ARG A 729 -15.88 -30.30 -24.66
CA ARG A 729 -14.93 -30.23 -25.77
C ARG A 729 -13.66 -29.46 -25.40
N ASP A 730 -13.77 -28.38 -24.62
CA ASP A 730 -12.61 -27.66 -24.08
C ASP A 730 -11.76 -28.56 -23.19
N VAL A 731 -12.42 -29.32 -22.30
CA VAL A 731 -11.75 -30.35 -21.50
C VAL A 731 -11.01 -31.35 -22.38
N MET A 732 -11.60 -31.83 -23.48
CA MET A 732 -10.93 -32.74 -24.43
C MET A 732 -9.69 -32.13 -25.10
N GLY A 733 -9.68 -30.81 -25.34
CA GLY A 733 -8.61 -30.07 -26.01
C GLY A 733 -7.39 -29.72 -25.13
N ARG A 734 -7.52 -29.72 -23.80
CA ARG A 734 -6.41 -29.43 -22.87
C ARG A 734 -5.44 -30.62 -22.75
N ALA A 735 -4.14 -30.41 -23.01
CA ALA A 735 -3.13 -31.45 -22.78
C ALA A 735 -3.03 -31.78 -21.27
N VAL A 736 -2.85 -33.06 -20.92
CA VAL A 736 -2.64 -33.48 -19.53
C VAL A 736 -1.28 -32.98 -19.08
N GLY A 737 -1.27 -31.92 -18.26
CA GLY A 737 -0.06 -31.34 -17.66
C GLY A 737 0.38 -29.98 -18.19
N ASP A 738 -0.54 -29.02 -18.31
CA ASP A 738 -0.14 -27.61 -18.45
C ASP A 738 0.44 -27.12 -17.11
N GLY A 739 1.77 -27.15 -17.01
CA GLY A 739 2.50 -26.41 -15.98
C GLY A 739 2.26 -24.90 -16.15
N PRO A 740 2.54 -24.09 -15.11
CA PRO A 740 2.31 -22.65 -15.17
C PRO A 740 3.05 -22.07 -16.38
N GLY A 741 2.27 -21.39 -17.23
CA GLY A 741 2.73 -20.82 -18.49
C GLY A 741 4.00 -19.99 -18.33
N GLU A 742 4.80 -19.98 -19.40
CA GLU A 742 6.01 -19.17 -19.54
C GLU A 742 5.80 -17.77 -18.95
N PRO A 743 6.74 -17.28 -18.11
CA PRO A 743 6.62 -15.98 -17.49
C PRO A 743 6.61 -14.89 -18.57
N PRO A 744 5.83 -13.81 -18.36
CA PRO A 744 5.71 -12.74 -19.33
C PRO A 744 7.07 -12.05 -19.55
N PRO A 745 7.31 -11.48 -20.75
CA PRO A 745 8.59 -10.88 -21.10
C PRO A 745 8.84 -9.63 -20.23
N GLY A 746 9.73 -9.78 -19.25
CA GLY A 746 10.08 -8.73 -18.28
C GLY A 746 10.98 -9.17 -17.12
N GLU A 747 11.05 -10.47 -16.80
CA GLU A 747 11.86 -11.00 -15.69
C GLU A 747 13.37 -10.77 -15.85
N ASP A 748 13.91 -10.86 -17.08
CA ASP A 748 15.34 -10.67 -17.37
C ASP A 748 15.91 -9.35 -16.82
N LEU A 749 15.14 -8.26 -16.86
CA LEU A 749 15.56 -6.95 -16.35
C LEU A 749 15.59 -6.91 -14.81
N PHE A 750 14.63 -7.56 -14.15
CA PHE A 750 14.57 -7.59 -12.68
C PHE A 750 15.71 -8.43 -12.11
N GLU A 751 15.99 -9.58 -12.73
CA GLU A 751 17.12 -10.43 -12.35
C GLU A 751 18.47 -9.72 -12.57
N GLU A 752 18.63 -8.99 -13.69
CA GLU A 752 19.84 -8.21 -13.95
C GLU A 752 20.06 -7.13 -12.88
N ILE A 753 19.02 -6.36 -12.53
CA ILE A 753 19.10 -5.32 -11.51
C ILE A 753 19.38 -5.94 -10.14
N GLU A 754 18.73 -7.04 -9.80
CA GLU A 754 18.94 -7.76 -8.55
C GLU A 754 20.37 -8.31 -8.43
N ALA A 755 20.89 -8.93 -9.49
CA ALA A 755 22.27 -9.40 -9.55
C ALA A 755 23.26 -8.23 -9.42
N ALA A 756 22.98 -7.11 -10.09
CA ALA A 756 23.76 -5.89 -9.96
C ALA A 756 23.72 -5.33 -8.54
N LEU A 757 22.55 -5.27 -7.89
CA LEU A 757 22.41 -4.81 -6.50
C LEU A 757 23.20 -5.66 -5.51
N ARG A 758 23.29 -6.98 -5.73
CA ARG A 758 24.11 -7.88 -4.91
C ARG A 758 25.61 -7.74 -5.17
N LYS A 759 26.02 -7.53 -6.43
CA LYS A 759 27.43 -7.49 -6.85
C LYS A 759 28.07 -6.10 -6.68
N ASP A 760 27.38 -5.06 -7.13
CA ASP A 760 27.74 -3.65 -7.00
C ASP A 760 26.48 -2.79 -6.70
N PRO A 761 26.18 -2.55 -5.41
CA PRO A 761 24.97 -1.84 -5.00
C PRO A 761 24.81 -0.44 -5.59
N VAL A 762 25.90 0.23 -5.99
CA VAL A 762 25.81 1.58 -6.59
C VAL A 762 25.32 1.48 -8.03
N ALA A 763 25.97 0.63 -8.83
CA ALA A 763 25.53 0.37 -10.21
C ALA A 763 24.12 -0.22 -10.24
N GLY A 764 23.80 -1.14 -9.33
CA GLY A 764 22.45 -1.69 -9.21
C GLY A 764 21.39 -0.63 -8.85
N ARG A 765 21.71 0.35 -7.99
CA ARG A 765 20.81 1.48 -7.67
C ARG A 765 20.62 2.43 -8.86
N GLU A 766 21.67 2.66 -9.66
CA GLU A 766 21.58 3.46 -10.89
C GLU A 766 20.69 2.76 -11.93
N LEU A 767 20.88 1.46 -12.13
CA LEU A 767 20.04 0.65 -13.02
C LEU A 767 18.58 0.61 -12.54
N LEU A 768 18.36 0.39 -11.24
CA LEU A 768 17.03 0.44 -10.62
C LEU A 768 16.36 1.80 -10.85
N THR A 769 17.07 2.89 -10.60
CA THR A 769 16.55 4.25 -10.78
C THR A 769 16.22 4.53 -12.25
N ALA A 770 17.09 4.09 -13.18
CA ALA A 770 16.87 4.26 -14.61
C ALA A 770 15.70 3.42 -15.13
N ALA A 771 15.58 2.16 -14.69
CA ALA A 771 14.49 1.27 -15.05
C ALA A 771 13.14 1.80 -14.53
N PHE A 772 13.10 2.24 -13.27
CA PHE A 772 11.91 2.81 -12.65
C PHE A 772 11.49 4.12 -13.34
N ALA A 773 12.43 5.05 -13.56
CA ALA A 773 12.15 6.33 -14.21
C ALA A 773 11.71 6.19 -15.68
N ARG A 774 12.18 5.16 -16.41
CA ARG A 774 11.69 4.87 -17.77
C ARG A 774 10.23 4.43 -17.74
N ARG A 775 9.87 3.55 -16.80
CA ARG A 775 8.49 3.04 -16.67
C ARG A 775 7.51 4.08 -16.19
N GLU A 776 7.89 4.95 -15.25
CA GLU A 776 7.02 6.06 -14.82
C GLU A 776 6.77 7.10 -15.91
N LYS A 777 7.71 7.28 -16.86
CA LYS A 777 7.47 8.14 -18.03
C LYS A 777 6.40 7.55 -18.97
N ASP A 778 6.25 6.24 -18.97
CA ASP A 778 5.23 5.53 -19.75
C ASP A 778 3.86 5.48 -19.04
N ALA A 779 3.80 5.86 -17.74
CA ALA A 779 2.57 5.89 -16.97
C ALA A 779 1.63 7.00 -17.47
N ALA A 780 0.55 6.58 -18.13
CA ALA A 780 -0.46 7.47 -18.71
C ALA A 780 -1.25 8.28 -17.65
N VAL A 781 -1.93 9.31 -18.14
CA VAL A 781 -2.81 10.22 -17.38
C VAL A 781 -3.79 9.48 -16.48
N ALA A 782 -4.07 10.06 -15.30
CA ALA A 782 -5.07 9.56 -14.37
C ALA A 782 -6.40 9.24 -15.07
N ASN A 783 -6.84 7.97 -15.00
CA ASN A 783 -8.13 7.54 -15.53
C ASN A 783 -9.27 8.21 -14.73
N THR A 784 -10.12 8.99 -15.39
CA THR A 784 -11.29 9.65 -14.78
C THR A 784 -12.55 8.78 -14.80
N GLN A 785 -12.48 7.58 -15.38
CA GLN A 785 -13.63 6.67 -15.44
C GLN A 785 -14.17 6.37 -14.04
N GLY A 786 -15.48 6.54 -13.89
CA GLY A 786 -16.23 6.21 -12.67
C GLY A 786 -16.41 7.36 -11.66
N TRP A 787 -15.52 8.35 -11.57
CA TRP A 787 -15.64 9.45 -10.60
C TRP A 787 -15.73 10.85 -11.23
N GLY A 788 -15.25 11.03 -12.47
CA GLY A 788 -15.20 12.36 -13.11
C GLY A 788 -16.57 12.99 -13.33
N LEU A 789 -17.55 12.22 -13.81
CA LEU A 789 -18.91 12.69 -14.06
C LEU A 789 -19.67 13.01 -12.76
N PRO A 790 -19.72 12.11 -11.74
CA PRO A 790 -20.36 12.44 -10.45
C PRO A 790 -19.75 13.67 -9.76
N LEU A 791 -18.42 13.86 -9.84
CA LEU A 791 -17.79 15.06 -9.29
C LEU A 791 -18.15 16.32 -10.09
N ALA A 792 -18.22 16.24 -11.43
CA ALA A 792 -18.64 17.36 -12.26
C ALA A 792 -20.09 17.78 -11.95
N GLU A 793 -20.99 16.82 -11.78
CA GLU A 793 -22.38 17.07 -11.37
C GLU A 793 -22.45 17.75 -9.98
N ALA A 794 -21.68 17.25 -9.00
CA ALA A 794 -21.62 17.85 -7.67
C ALA A 794 -21.09 19.31 -7.71
N LEU A 795 -20.06 19.58 -8.51
CA LEU A 795 -19.55 20.93 -8.72
C LEU A 795 -20.60 21.85 -9.37
N ALA A 796 -21.34 21.34 -10.35
CA ALA A 796 -22.41 22.09 -11.00
C ALA A 796 -23.51 22.50 -10.02
N ARG A 797 -23.95 21.58 -9.15
CA ARG A 797 -24.96 21.84 -8.10
C ARG A 797 -24.50 22.86 -7.06
N ALA A 798 -23.20 22.98 -6.82
CA ALA A 798 -22.62 23.98 -5.92
C ALA A 798 -22.31 25.33 -6.60
N GLY A 799 -22.76 25.54 -7.85
CA GLY A 799 -22.55 26.79 -8.58
C GLY A 799 -21.17 26.92 -9.24
N ARG A 800 -20.39 25.84 -9.37
CA ARG A 800 -19.05 25.82 -9.97
C ARG A 800 -19.10 25.37 -11.44
N SER A 801 -19.98 25.98 -12.22
CA SER A 801 -20.34 25.51 -13.57
C SER A 801 -19.16 25.49 -14.56
N ASP A 802 -18.22 26.43 -14.46
CA ASP A 802 -17.03 26.47 -15.33
C ASP A 802 -16.04 25.33 -15.06
N GLU A 803 -15.82 24.97 -13.79
CA GLU A 803 -14.93 23.87 -13.40
C GLU A 803 -15.54 22.51 -13.71
N ALA A 804 -16.84 22.37 -13.44
CA ALA A 804 -17.62 21.21 -13.83
C ALA A 804 -17.54 20.95 -15.34
N ALA A 805 -17.70 22.00 -16.15
CA ALA A 805 -17.56 21.92 -17.60
C ALA A 805 -16.15 21.52 -18.05
N ARG A 806 -15.10 22.04 -17.39
CA ARG A 806 -13.70 21.64 -17.69
C ARG A 806 -13.45 20.16 -17.36
N LEU A 807 -14.02 19.64 -16.28
CA LEU A 807 -13.91 18.23 -15.92
C LEU A 807 -14.67 17.34 -16.91
N ALA A 808 -15.88 17.73 -17.33
CA ALA A 808 -16.69 17.02 -18.31
C ALA A 808 -16.05 17.00 -19.73
N LYS A 809 -15.38 18.08 -20.13
CA LYS A 809 -14.69 18.24 -21.43
C LYS A 809 -13.53 17.29 -21.70
N ARG A 810 -13.22 16.38 -20.77
CA ARG A 810 -12.13 15.40 -20.91
C ARG A 810 -12.54 14.09 -21.56
N SER A 811 -13.83 13.87 -21.79
CA SER A 811 -14.29 12.79 -22.67
C SER A 811 -13.79 13.05 -24.10
N ARG A 812 -13.13 12.05 -24.71
CA ARG A 812 -12.65 12.12 -26.09
C ARG A 812 -13.75 11.80 -27.12
N GLU A 813 -14.84 11.19 -26.69
CA GLU A 813 -15.96 10.81 -27.56
C GLU A 813 -17.04 11.92 -27.58
N PRO A 814 -17.49 12.38 -28.76
CA PRO A 814 -18.50 13.43 -28.89
C PRO A 814 -19.84 13.13 -28.20
N ALA A 815 -20.33 11.89 -28.28
CA ALA A 815 -21.56 11.45 -27.61
C ALA A 815 -21.39 11.44 -26.09
N GLY A 816 -20.27 10.87 -25.60
CA GLY A 816 -19.89 10.88 -24.19
C GLY A 816 -19.76 12.29 -23.61
N LEU A 817 -19.17 13.22 -24.38
CA LEU A 817 -19.04 14.63 -24.00
C LEU A 817 -20.40 15.34 -23.95
N ALA A 818 -21.25 15.12 -24.95
CA ALA A 818 -22.57 15.72 -25.01
C ALA A 818 -23.45 15.30 -23.82
N GLY A 819 -23.50 14.01 -23.50
CA GLY A 819 -24.24 13.52 -22.34
C GLY A 819 -23.65 14.05 -21.02
N ALA A 820 -22.32 14.14 -20.90
CA ALA A 820 -21.70 14.68 -19.69
C ALA A 820 -22.03 16.17 -19.47
N LEU A 821 -22.03 16.97 -20.54
CA LEU A 821 -22.45 18.38 -20.48
C LEU A 821 -23.94 18.53 -20.17
N ALA A 822 -24.80 17.61 -20.63
CA ALA A 822 -26.22 17.60 -20.30
C ALA A 822 -26.47 17.30 -18.80
N VAL A 823 -25.74 16.34 -18.22
CA VAL A 823 -25.78 16.05 -16.78
C VAL A 823 -25.30 17.26 -15.96
N VAL A 824 -24.18 17.89 -16.36
CA VAL A 824 -23.68 19.11 -15.70
C VAL A 824 -24.67 20.27 -15.80
N SER A 825 -25.30 20.46 -16.96
CA SER A 825 -26.35 21.48 -17.16
C SER A 825 -27.52 21.27 -16.19
N THR A 826 -27.98 20.03 -16.05
CA THR A 826 -29.06 19.67 -15.11
C THR A 826 -28.63 19.92 -13.66
N GLY A 827 -27.37 19.61 -13.31
CA GLY A 827 -26.80 19.96 -12.01
C GLY A 827 -26.79 21.47 -11.73
N CYS A 828 -26.44 22.30 -12.72
CA CYS A 828 -26.51 23.77 -12.60
C CYS A 828 -27.93 24.26 -12.33
N ALA A 829 -28.92 23.73 -13.06
CA ALA A 829 -30.32 24.10 -12.88
C ALA A 829 -30.81 23.79 -11.46
N VAL A 830 -30.53 22.59 -10.95
CA VAL A 830 -30.87 22.19 -9.57
C VAL A 830 -30.13 23.02 -8.53
N GLY A 831 -28.89 23.44 -8.82
CA GLY A 831 -28.12 24.34 -7.97
C GLY A 831 -28.54 25.81 -8.04
N GLY A 832 -29.51 26.18 -8.89
CA GLY A 832 -29.98 27.55 -9.08
C GLY A 832 -29.18 28.41 -10.07
N ASP A 833 -28.19 27.87 -10.78
CA ASP A 833 -27.43 28.55 -11.84
C ASP A 833 -28.13 28.38 -13.21
N SER A 834 -29.20 29.14 -13.42
CA SER A 834 -30.00 29.10 -14.66
C SER A 834 -29.21 29.51 -15.90
N VAL A 835 -28.31 30.49 -15.76
CA VAL A 835 -27.47 30.99 -16.86
C VAL A 835 -26.46 29.91 -17.29
N GLY A 836 -25.79 29.28 -16.33
CA GLY A 836 -24.90 28.15 -16.57
C GLY A 836 -25.61 26.95 -17.18
N ALA A 837 -26.81 26.64 -16.69
CA ALA A 837 -27.65 25.54 -17.19
C ALA A 837 -27.97 25.70 -18.69
N VAL A 838 -28.51 26.85 -19.10
CA VAL A 838 -28.84 27.14 -20.52
C VAL A 838 -27.60 27.08 -21.41
N ARG A 839 -26.50 27.70 -20.97
CA ARG A 839 -25.23 27.73 -21.71
C ARG A 839 -24.69 26.32 -21.96
N LEU A 840 -24.71 25.46 -20.95
CA LEU A 840 -24.20 24.09 -21.03
C LEU A 840 -25.13 23.17 -21.82
N ALA A 841 -26.46 23.34 -21.70
CA ALA A 841 -27.43 22.61 -22.53
C ALA A 841 -27.22 22.90 -24.03
N ARG A 842 -27.00 24.16 -24.40
CA ARG A 842 -26.65 24.56 -25.78
C ARG A 842 -25.33 23.96 -26.25
N SER A 843 -24.32 23.89 -25.37
CA SER A 843 -23.05 23.26 -25.70
C SER A 843 -23.20 21.74 -25.88
N ALA A 844 -24.02 21.07 -25.07
CA ALA A 844 -24.35 19.66 -25.19
C ALA A 844 -25.06 19.38 -26.52
N ALA A 845 -26.07 20.19 -26.86
CA ALA A 845 -26.79 20.14 -28.13
C ALA A 845 -25.87 20.28 -29.35
N GLY A 846 -24.91 21.23 -29.29
CA GLY A 846 -23.92 21.41 -30.36
C GLY A 846 -23.04 20.18 -30.59
N MET A 847 -22.65 19.47 -29.53
CA MET A 847 -21.85 18.23 -29.64
C MET A 847 -22.71 17.04 -30.09
N ALA A 848 -23.92 16.92 -29.54
CA ALA A 848 -24.88 15.87 -29.89
C ALA A 848 -25.39 15.98 -31.33
N ALA A 849 -25.34 17.16 -31.97
CA ALA A 849 -25.74 17.32 -33.36
C ALA A 849 -24.95 16.42 -34.32
N SER A 850 -23.72 16.05 -33.94
CA SER A 850 -22.81 15.16 -34.67
C SER A 850 -22.95 13.67 -34.32
N ALA A 851 -23.67 13.34 -33.24
CA ALA A 851 -23.82 11.97 -32.72
C ALA A 851 -25.27 11.51 -32.83
N ASP A 852 -25.52 10.37 -33.48
CA ASP A 852 -26.87 9.81 -33.64
C ASP A 852 -27.21 8.81 -32.51
N ASP A 853 -27.04 9.26 -31.25
CA ASP A 853 -27.35 8.46 -30.06
C ASP A 853 -28.69 8.92 -29.43
N PRO A 854 -29.74 8.08 -29.47
CA PRO A 854 -31.04 8.39 -28.87
C PRO A 854 -30.99 8.70 -27.37
N ALA A 855 -30.12 8.04 -26.61
CA ALA A 855 -30.01 8.24 -25.16
C ALA A 855 -29.43 9.64 -24.84
N VAL A 856 -28.39 10.04 -25.58
CA VAL A 856 -27.79 11.38 -25.46
C VAL A 856 -28.76 12.47 -25.90
N ARG A 857 -29.56 12.24 -26.95
CA ARG A 857 -30.61 13.18 -27.36
C ARG A 857 -31.65 13.40 -26.27
N SER A 858 -32.11 12.34 -25.61
CA SER A 858 -33.03 12.44 -24.49
C SER A 858 -32.42 13.22 -23.32
N LEU A 859 -31.13 13.00 -23.01
CA LEU A 859 -30.43 13.77 -21.96
C LEU A 859 -30.31 15.26 -22.29
N VAL A 860 -30.02 15.61 -23.55
CA VAL A 860 -29.98 17.01 -24.00
C VAL A 860 -31.35 17.67 -23.86
N ALA A 861 -32.42 16.97 -24.24
CA ALA A 861 -33.78 17.47 -24.04
C ALA A 861 -34.11 17.66 -22.55
N GLN A 862 -33.74 16.70 -21.70
CA GLN A 862 -33.91 16.82 -20.24
C GLN A 862 -33.15 18.04 -19.69
N ALA A 863 -31.92 18.28 -20.15
CA ALA A 863 -31.13 19.44 -19.73
C ALA A 863 -31.81 20.78 -20.10
N PHE A 864 -32.38 20.90 -21.30
CA PHE A 864 -33.16 22.09 -21.69
C PHE A 864 -34.41 22.29 -20.83
N ALA A 865 -35.12 21.20 -20.51
CA ALA A 865 -36.29 21.25 -19.64
C ALA A 865 -35.93 21.75 -18.22
N TYR A 866 -34.85 21.23 -17.63
CA TYR A 866 -34.35 21.74 -16.34
C TYR A 866 -33.84 23.19 -16.43
N ALA A 867 -33.28 23.60 -17.56
CA ALA A 867 -32.79 24.96 -17.78
C ALA A 867 -33.90 26.00 -18.04
N GLY A 868 -35.16 25.59 -18.21
CA GLY A 868 -36.27 26.51 -18.47
C GLY A 868 -36.60 26.75 -19.94
N ASP A 869 -35.96 26.04 -20.87
CA ASP A 869 -36.12 26.24 -22.32
C ASP A 869 -37.03 25.15 -22.91
N ALA A 870 -38.34 25.32 -22.74
CA ALA A 870 -39.35 24.34 -23.14
C ALA A 870 -39.36 24.09 -24.66
N ASP A 871 -39.18 25.14 -25.47
CA ASP A 871 -39.22 25.05 -26.93
C ASP A 871 -38.03 24.21 -27.45
N ALA A 872 -36.83 24.43 -26.90
CA ALA A 872 -35.66 23.63 -27.25
C ALA A 872 -35.79 22.17 -26.78
N ALA A 873 -36.40 21.94 -25.61
CA ALA A 873 -36.65 20.58 -25.13
C ALA A 873 -37.59 19.81 -26.08
N GLU A 874 -38.68 20.43 -26.55
CA GLU A 874 -39.60 19.82 -27.53
C GLU A 874 -38.92 19.53 -28.88
N GLU A 875 -38.07 20.44 -29.37
CA GLU A 875 -37.33 20.26 -30.62
C GLU A 875 -36.43 19.01 -30.59
N TRP A 876 -35.71 18.80 -29.48
CA TRP A 876 -34.80 17.67 -29.33
C TRP A 876 -35.51 16.33 -29.12
N LEU A 877 -36.73 16.35 -28.55
CA LEU A 877 -37.62 15.20 -28.43
C LEU A 877 -38.38 14.86 -29.73
N GLY A 878 -38.50 15.82 -30.64
CA GLY A 878 -39.15 15.64 -31.94
C GLY A 878 -38.45 14.60 -32.82
N PRO A 879 -39.20 13.92 -33.72
CA PRO A 879 -38.62 12.95 -34.65
C PRO A 879 -37.69 13.67 -35.64
N ARG A 880 -36.38 13.32 -35.63
CA ARG A 880 -35.51 13.61 -36.77
C ARG A 880 -35.85 12.65 -37.89
N ASN A 881 -36.46 13.10 -38.98
CA ASN A 881 -36.54 12.28 -40.18
C ASN A 881 -36.52 13.10 -41.47
N PRO A 882 -35.53 12.91 -42.35
CA PRO A 882 -35.62 13.32 -43.76
C PRO A 882 -36.46 12.35 -44.61
N SER A 883 -36.84 11.17 -44.10
CA SER A 883 -37.52 10.14 -44.90
C SER A 883 -38.75 9.56 -44.18
N GLY A 884 -39.96 10.00 -44.57
CA GLY A 884 -41.24 9.73 -43.89
C GLY A 884 -41.68 8.27 -43.70
N LYS A 885 -40.92 7.45 -42.98
CA LYS A 885 -41.37 6.16 -42.41
C LYS A 885 -41.43 6.30 -40.89
N LYS A 886 -42.60 6.01 -40.32
CA LYS A 886 -42.82 5.96 -38.86
C LYS A 886 -41.85 4.94 -38.24
N PRO A 887 -41.04 5.31 -37.23
CA PRO A 887 -40.21 4.34 -36.53
C PRO A 887 -41.09 3.35 -35.77
N ARG A 888 -40.88 2.05 -35.99
CA ARG A 888 -41.40 0.99 -35.13
C ARG A 888 -40.50 0.93 -33.89
N LYS A 889 -41.08 1.21 -32.72
CA LYS A 889 -40.45 1.35 -31.39
C LYS A 889 -39.74 2.70 -31.16
N ALA A 890 -40.51 3.78 -31.08
CA ALA A 890 -40.06 4.96 -30.35
C ALA A 890 -40.03 4.61 -28.85
N VAL A 891 -38.83 4.55 -28.25
CA VAL A 891 -38.67 4.63 -26.79
C VAL A 891 -39.35 5.94 -26.34
N PRO A 892 -40.17 5.93 -25.27
CA PRO A 892 -41.29 6.86 -25.16
C PRO A 892 -40.80 8.26 -24.85
N VAL A 893 -41.09 9.18 -25.77
CA VAL A 893 -41.04 10.64 -25.61
C VAL A 893 -41.75 11.11 -24.33
N GLY A 894 -42.68 10.31 -23.79
CA GLY A 894 -43.36 10.57 -22.51
C GLY A 894 -42.50 10.41 -21.25
N ASN A 895 -41.41 9.63 -21.26
CA ASN A 895 -40.55 9.48 -20.08
C ASN A 895 -39.63 10.70 -19.89
N ALA A 896 -39.12 11.29 -20.97
CA ALA A 896 -38.23 12.46 -20.88
C ALA A 896 -38.94 13.76 -20.46
N ALA A 897 -40.23 13.89 -20.77
CA ALA A 897 -41.07 14.99 -20.31
C ALA A 897 -41.56 14.81 -18.86
N ALA A 898 -41.46 13.60 -18.29
CA ALA A 898 -41.92 13.27 -16.94
C ALA A 898 -40.82 13.39 -15.87
N THR A 899 -39.54 13.32 -16.23
CA THR A 899 -38.43 13.31 -15.26
C THR A 899 -37.74 14.67 -15.08
N GLY A 900 -38.37 15.78 -15.49
CA GLY A 900 -37.91 17.15 -15.23
C GLY A 900 -38.98 17.98 -14.52
N PRO A 901 -38.61 19.10 -13.87
CA PRO A 901 -39.60 20.00 -13.27
C PRO A 901 -40.60 20.44 -14.34
N VAL A 902 -41.88 20.47 -13.99
CA VAL A 902 -42.94 20.99 -14.87
C VAL A 902 -42.60 22.42 -15.21
N LEU A 903 -42.11 22.66 -16.42
CA LEU A 903 -42.11 23.99 -16.98
C LEU A 903 -43.56 24.40 -17.25
N PRO A 904 -44.05 25.51 -16.68
CA PRO A 904 -45.34 26.07 -17.02
C PRO A 904 -45.28 26.57 -18.48
N GLY A 905 -45.51 25.67 -19.45
CA GLY A 905 -45.29 26.00 -20.86
C GLY A 905 -45.40 24.82 -21.82
N LEU A 906 -45.11 23.59 -21.40
CA LEU A 906 -45.32 22.39 -22.22
C LEU A 906 -46.83 22.13 -22.38
N ARG A 907 -47.50 22.79 -23.33
CA ARG A 907 -48.96 22.67 -23.57
C ARG A 907 -49.39 21.23 -23.91
N ALA A 908 -48.43 20.35 -24.24
CA ALA A 908 -48.64 18.95 -24.55
C ALA A 908 -48.60 17.99 -23.33
N THR A 909 -48.01 18.37 -22.18
CA THR A 909 -47.78 17.44 -21.07
C THR A 909 -49.05 16.98 -20.38
N GLY A 910 -50.02 17.86 -20.12
CA GLY A 910 -51.26 17.47 -19.42
C GLY A 910 -52.06 16.37 -20.13
N ARG A 911 -52.25 16.50 -21.46
CA ARG A 911 -52.96 15.49 -22.26
C ARG A 911 -52.18 14.18 -22.42
N LEU A 912 -50.86 14.27 -22.64
CA LEU A 912 -50.01 13.09 -22.75
C LEU A 912 -49.90 12.33 -21.42
N MET A 913 -49.88 13.06 -20.29
CA MET A 913 -49.89 12.46 -18.95
C MET A 913 -51.21 11.76 -18.65
N GLU A 914 -52.36 12.33 -18.99
CA GLU A 914 -53.66 11.68 -18.84
C GLU A 914 -53.79 10.43 -19.73
N GLU A 915 -53.34 10.51 -20.99
CA GLU A 915 -53.34 9.37 -21.90
C GLU A 915 -52.43 8.24 -21.41
N ARG A 916 -51.22 8.58 -20.94
CA ARG A 916 -50.26 7.64 -20.38
C ARG A 916 -50.75 7.05 -19.05
N ALA A 917 -51.34 7.84 -18.17
CA ALA A 917 -51.99 7.37 -16.95
C ALA A 917 -53.14 6.41 -17.26
N GLY A 918 -53.92 6.68 -18.31
CA GLY A 918 -54.96 5.78 -18.81
C GLY A 918 -54.40 4.46 -19.36
N GLU A 919 -53.29 4.50 -20.10
CA GLU A 919 -52.59 3.29 -20.58
C GLU A 919 -52.05 2.43 -19.43
N LEU A 920 -51.33 3.05 -18.49
CA LEU A 920 -50.79 2.39 -17.31
C LEU A 920 -51.92 1.89 -16.40
N GLY A 921 -53.01 2.64 -16.27
CA GLY A 921 -54.21 2.22 -15.55
C GLY A 921 -54.90 1.01 -16.18
N ARG A 922 -54.87 0.86 -17.51
CA ARG A 922 -55.33 -0.37 -18.20
C ARG A 922 -54.41 -1.55 -17.91
N LEU A 923 -53.08 -1.34 -17.93
CA LEU A 923 -52.09 -2.36 -17.58
C LEU A 923 -52.22 -2.82 -16.12
N ALA A 924 -52.46 -1.89 -15.19
CA ALA A 924 -52.64 -2.14 -13.76
C ALA A 924 -53.85 -3.04 -13.43
N ARG A 925 -54.86 -3.08 -14.31
CA ARG A 925 -56.04 -3.94 -14.16
C ARG A 925 -55.76 -5.41 -14.51
N LEU A 926 -54.65 -5.71 -15.19
CA LEU A 926 -54.25 -7.07 -15.53
C LEU A 926 -53.43 -7.69 -14.38
N PRO A 927 -53.84 -8.83 -13.78
CA PRO A 927 -53.21 -9.38 -12.58
C PRO A 927 -51.70 -9.60 -12.67
N TYR A 928 -51.20 -10.07 -13.82
CA TYR A 928 -49.79 -10.44 -14.05
C TYR A 928 -48.89 -9.26 -14.50
N LEU A 929 -49.47 -8.12 -14.90
CA LEU A 929 -48.71 -6.91 -15.30
C LEU A 929 -48.88 -5.74 -14.31
N ARG A 930 -49.65 -5.95 -13.24
CA ARG A 930 -50.02 -4.91 -12.28
C ARG A 930 -48.81 -4.22 -11.65
N GLY A 931 -47.88 -4.99 -11.07
CA GLY A 931 -46.67 -4.44 -10.47
C GLY A 931 -45.79 -3.69 -11.48
N ARG A 932 -45.76 -4.14 -12.75
CA ARG A 932 -44.97 -3.51 -13.82
C ARG A 932 -45.48 -2.13 -14.24
N ALA A 933 -46.73 -1.77 -13.91
CA ALA A 933 -47.25 -0.44 -14.17
C ALA A 933 -46.76 0.60 -13.14
N LEU A 934 -46.32 0.16 -11.95
CA LEU A 934 -46.04 1.04 -10.82
C LEU A 934 -44.84 1.99 -11.05
N PRO A 935 -43.68 1.55 -11.60
CA PRO A 935 -42.58 2.47 -11.90
C PRO A 935 -42.98 3.61 -12.85
N GLY A 936 -43.77 3.29 -13.88
CA GLY A 936 -44.26 4.29 -14.83
C GLY A 936 -45.29 5.26 -14.23
N LEU A 937 -46.10 4.82 -13.27
CA LEU A 937 -47.01 5.69 -12.53
C LEU A 937 -46.25 6.60 -11.56
N VAL A 938 -45.17 6.11 -10.96
CA VAL A 938 -44.27 6.91 -10.12
C VAL A 938 -43.54 7.97 -10.95
N ASP A 939 -43.08 7.64 -12.16
CA ASP A 939 -42.50 8.63 -13.07
C ASP A 939 -43.50 9.75 -13.40
N LEU A 940 -44.78 9.42 -13.60
CA LEU A 940 -45.84 10.44 -13.80
C LEU A 940 -46.11 11.27 -12.54
N LEU A 941 -46.05 10.68 -11.36
CA LEU A 941 -46.22 11.41 -10.09
C LEU A 941 -45.09 12.41 -9.86
N LEU A 942 -43.83 11.99 -10.06
CA LEU A 942 -42.64 12.83 -9.92
C LEU A 942 -42.61 13.98 -10.93
N ALA A 943 -43.36 13.84 -12.01
CA ALA A 943 -43.56 14.87 -13.01
C ALA A 943 -44.60 15.93 -12.61
N LEU A 944 -45.27 15.84 -11.46
CA LEU A 944 -46.27 16.82 -11.05
C LEU A 944 -45.63 17.94 -10.22
N PRO A 945 -46.15 19.18 -10.29
CA PRO A 945 -45.67 20.28 -9.44
C PRO A 945 -45.96 20.04 -7.96
N ASP A 946 -47.08 19.37 -7.68
CA ASP A 946 -47.51 18.95 -6.35
C ASP A 946 -47.95 17.48 -6.41
N LEU A 947 -47.30 16.65 -5.60
CA LEU A 947 -47.58 15.21 -5.49
C LEU A 947 -48.88 14.91 -4.75
N THR A 948 -49.51 15.89 -4.11
CA THR A 948 -50.80 15.74 -3.43
C THR A 948 -51.97 16.15 -4.32
N GLU A 949 -51.72 16.93 -5.37
CA GLU A 949 -52.70 17.36 -6.36
C GLU A 949 -52.56 16.56 -7.67
N HIS A 950 -52.71 15.23 -7.58
CA HIS A 950 -52.76 14.36 -8.76
C HIS A 950 -54.19 14.19 -9.29
N GLY A 951 -54.33 14.23 -10.62
CA GLY A 951 -55.62 14.09 -11.29
C GLY A 951 -56.30 12.73 -11.03
N ALA A 952 -57.63 12.68 -11.11
CA ALA A 952 -58.43 11.48 -10.80
C ALA A 952 -57.98 10.23 -11.58
N ALA A 953 -57.45 10.39 -12.80
CA ALA A 953 -56.91 9.30 -13.61
C ALA A 953 -55.66 8.65 -13.00
N VAL A 954 -54.73 9.44 -12.47
CA VAL A 954 -53.49 8.95 -11.81
C VAL A 954 -53.86 8.30 -10.48
N CYS A 955 -54.74 8.93 -9.69
CA CYS A 955 -55.32 8.36 -8.48
C CYS A 955 -55.92 6.96 -8.71
N ALA A 956 -56.80 6.85 -9.71
CA ALA A 956 -57.47 5.58 -10.03
C ALA A 956 -56.49 4.52 -10.56
N ALA A 957 -55.46 4.92 -11.31
CA ALA A 957 -54.42 4.02 -11.80
C ALA A 957 -53.52 3.50 -10.67
N LEU A 958 -53.12 4.37 -9.72
CA LEU A 958 -52.38 3.99 -8.51
C LEU A 958 -53.19 3.06 -7.62
N GLY A 959 -54.46 3.39 -7.37
CA GLY A 959 -55.39 2.52 -6.65
C GLY A 959 -55.49 1.15 -7.32
N ALA A 960 -55.66 1.09 -8.65
CA ALA A 960 -55.69 -0.18 -9.39
C ALA A 960 -54.36 -0.96 -9.35
N ALA A 961 -53.22 -0.25 -9.39
CA ALA A 961 -51.88 -0.85 -9.33
C ALA A 961 -51.57 -1.41 -7.93
N CYS A 962 -52.02 -0.75 -6.87
CA CYS A 962 -51.78 -1.16 -5.49
C CYS A 962 -52.90 -2.04 -4.89
N ALA A 963 -54.05 -2.19 -5.56
CA ALA A 963 -55.22 -2.89 -5.01
C ALA A 963 -55.08 -4.43 -4.98
N ARG A 964 -54.76 -5.03 -3.82
CA ARG A 964 -55.22 -6.37 -3.37
C ARG A 964 -54.89 -6.61 -1.87
N PRO A 965 -55.80 -7.12 -1.02
CA PRO A 965 -55.51 -7.31 0.42
C PRO A 965 -55.04 -8.72 0.87
N GLU A 966 -55.05 -9.78 0.05
CA GLU A 966 -55.01 -11.17 0.59
C GLU A 966 -54.03 -12.18 -0.05
N GLU A 967 -53.20 -11.82 -1.04
CA GLU A 967 -52.28 -12.77 -1.70
C GLU A 967 -50.79 -12.53 -1.39
N ASP A 968 -50.04 -13.63 -1.49
CA ASP A 968 -48.61 -13.77 -1.27
C ASP A 968 -47.77 -12.81 -2.14
N LEU A 969 -47.05 -11.88 -1.51
CA LEU A 969 -46.17 -10.92 -2.18
C LEU A 969 -44.95 -11.61 -2.86
N ARG A 970 -44.75 -12.92 -2.67
CA ARG A 970 -43.66 -13.71 -3.27
C ARG A 970 -43.67 -13.74 -4.81
N GLY A 971 -44.82 -13.46 -5.45
CA GLY A 971 -44.92 -13.41 -6.92
C GLY A 971 -44.72 -12.02 -7.55
N TRP A 972 -44.48 -10.99 -6.74
CA TRP A 972 -44.26 -9.62 -7.22
C TRP A 972 -42.78 -9.33 -7.45
N ASP A 973 -42.51 -8.47 -8.42
CA ASP A 973 -41.22 -7.82 -8.56
C ASP A 973 -40.87 -7.02 -7.29
N ALA A 974 -39.68 -7.24 -6.74
CA ALA A 974 -39.27 -6.71 -5.45
C ALA A 974 -39.24 -5.17 -5.41
N HIS A 975 -38.81 -4.52 -6.50
CA HIS A 975 -38.83 -3.06 -6.61
C HIS A 975 -40.26 -2.51 -6.56
N SER A 976 -41.21 -3.21 -7.19
CA SER A 976 -42.63 -2.86 -7.19
C SER A 976 -43.26 -3.03 -5.79
N VAL A 977 -42.87 -4.05 -5.02
CA VAL A 977 -43.31 -4.21 -3.62
C VAL A 977 -42.85 -3.05 -2.76
N LEU A 978 -41.58 -2.64 -2.88
CA LEU A 978 -41.02 -1.53 -2.11
C LEU A 978 -41.67 -0.19 -2.47
N LEU A 979 -41.92 0.09 -3.76
CA LEU A 979 -42.64 1.29 -4.19
C LEU A 979 -44.05 1.34 -3.61
N ASN A 980 -44.76 0.21 -3.58
CA ASN A 980 -46.07 0.12 -2.93
C ASN A 980 -45.93 0.38 -1.41
N GLY A 981 -44.90 -0.17 -0.77
CA GLY A 981 -44.59 0.05 0.64
C GLY A 981 -44.33 1.51 1.00
N LEU A 982 -43.67 2.26 0.12
CA LEU A 982 -43.42 3.69 0.27
C LEU A 982 -44.68 4.52 0.08
N LEU A 983 -45.46 4.24 -0.96
CA LEU A 983 -46.75 4.91 -1.23
C LEU A 983 -47.75 4.68 -0.08
N ALA A 984 -47.83 3.45 0.42
CA ALA A 984 -48.67 3.12 1.57
C ALA A 984 -48.21 3.79 2.87
N ALA A 985 -46.89 3.91 3.09
CA ALA A 985 -46.34 4.56 4.28
C ALA A 985 -46.49 6.09 4.29
N SER A 986 -46.49 6.72 3.10
CA SER A 986 -46.63 8.17 2.95
C SER A 986 -48.06 8.69 3.11
N GLY A 987 -49.07 7.85 2.85
CA GLY A 987 -50.48 8.29 2.84
C GLY A 987 -50.83 9.24 1.68
N CYS A 988 -49.98 9.37 0.67
CA CYS A 988 -50.11 10.31 -0.46
C CYS A 988 -51.40 10.12 -1.30
N CYS A 989 -51.98 8.92 -1.31
CA CYS A 989 -53.21 8.63 -2.03
C CYS A 989 -54.14 7.75 -1.19
N HIS A 990 -55.33 8.26 -0.87
CA HIS A 990 -56.35 7.55 -0.08
C HIS A 990 -56.86 6.25 -0.74
N THR A 991 -56.66 6.08 -2.05
CA THR A 991 -57.04 4.85 -2.77
C THR A 991 -55.97 3.74 -2.69
N VAL A 992 -54.76 4.06 -2.22
CA VAL A 992 -53.69 3.07 -1.98
C VAL A 992 -53.96 2.40 -0.63
N PRO A 993 -54.23 1.08 -0.60
CA PRO A 993 -54.51 0.38 0.65
C PRO A 993 -53.26 0.25 1.53
N PRO A 994 -53.42 0.28 2.87
CA PRO A 994 -52.28 0.06 3.78
C PRO A 994 -51.76 -1.38 3.67
N MET A 995 -50.44 -1.56 3.73
CA MET A 995 -49.80 -2.86 3.54
C MET A 995 -49.86 -3.83 4.75
N ARG A 996 -50.59 -3.51 5.83
CA ARG A 996 -50.75 -4.32 7.07
C ARG A 996 -49.48 -5.13 7.43
N ASP A 997 -49.61 -6.38 7.86
CA ASP A 997 -48.49 -7.29 8.17
C ASP A 997 -47.87 -7.93 6.90
N ASN A 998 -48.38 -7.62 5.71
CA ASN A 998 -47.94 -8.27 4.46
C ASN A 998 -46.50 -7.87 4.13
N LEU A 999 -46.15 -6.60 4.31
CA LEU A 999 -44.79 -6.15 4.05
C LEU A 999 -43.79 -6.75 5.02
N SER A 1000 -44.10 -6.81 6.33
CA SER A 1000 -43.22 -7.46 7.30
C SER A 1000 -43.04 -8.97 7.02
N ARG A 1001 -44.08 -9.65 6.53
CA ARG A 1001 -43.97 -11.04 6.05
C ARG A 1001 -43.10 -11.17 4.80
N TRP A 1002 -43.22 -10.23 3.86
CA TRP A 1002 -42.35 -10.19 2.68
C TRP A 1002 -40.90 -9.88 3.06
N GLU A 1003 -40.66 -8.90 3.93
CA GLU A 1003 -39.35 -8.56 4.50
C GLU A 1003 -38.74 -9.78 5.20
N HIS A 1004 -39.52 -10.52 5.99
CA HIS A 1004 -39.06 -11.76 6.63
C HIS A 1004 -38.78 -12.88 5.62
N SER A 1005 -39.59 -13.04 4.57
CA SER A 1005 -39.35 -14.00 3.49
C SER A 1005 -38.07 -13.67 2.74
N MET A 1006 -37.89 -12.41 2.32
CA MET A 1006 -36.66 -11.94 1.66
C MET A 1006 -35.46 -11.99 2.62
N ALA A 1007 -35.70 -11.91 3.93
CA ALA A 1007 -34.66 -12.04 4.93
C ALA A 1007 -34.11 -13.48 5.03
N THR A 1008 -34.94 -14.47 4.74
CA THR A 1008 -34.69 -15.91 4.97
C THR A 1008 -34.52 -16.72 3.70
N THR A 1009 -34.91 -16.18 2.54
CA THR A 1009 -34.81 -16.87 1.25
C THR A 1009 -33.45 -16.55 0.59
N PRO A 1010 -32.63 -17.54 0.25
CA PRO A 1010 -31.44 -17.32 -0.58
C PRO A 1010 -31.89 -16.93 -2.00
N LEU A 1011 -31.45 -15.76 -2.47
CA LEU A 1011 -31.73 -15.26 -3.82
C LEU A 1011 -30.40 -15.14 -4.59
N PRO A 1012 -30.42 -15.19 -5.93
CA PRO A 1012 -29.23 -14.93 -6.72
C PRO A 1012 -28.68 -13.51 -6.50
N PRO A 1013 -27.36 -13.31 -6.67
CA PRO A 1013 -26.73 -12.00 -6.55
C PRO A 1013 -27.38 -10.93 -7.42
N GLY A 1014 -27.56 -9.74 -6.83
CA GLY A 1014 -28.09 -8.56 -7.50
C GLY A 1014 -29.60 -8.54 -7.73
N VAL A 1015 -30.33 -9.56 -7.26
CA VAL A 1015 -31.81 -9.64 -7.34
C VAL A 1015 -32.48 -8.85 -6.22
N LEU A 1016 -31.83 -8.75 -5.05
CA LEU A 1016 -32.41 -8.07 -3.89
C LEU A 1016 -32.22 -6.54 -3.98
N PRO A 1017 -33.29 -5.72 -3.97
CA PRO A 1017 -33.21 -4.25 -4.02
C PRO A 1017 -32.84 -3.65 -2.66
N VAL A 1018 -31.60 -3.90 -2.21
CA VAL A 1018 -31.10 -3.55 -0.88
C VAL A 1018 -31.13 -2.04 -0.61
N ALA A 1019 -30.82 -1.22 -1.62
CA ALA A 1019 -30.78 0.24 -1.48
C ALA A 1019 -32.18 0.83 -1.24
N GLU A 1020 -33.16 0.48 -2.08
CA GLU A 1020 -34.54 0.92 -1.93
C GLU A 1020 -35.14 0.44 -0.60
N TRP A 1021 -34.82 -0.79 -0.18
CA TRP A 1021 -35.31 -1.34 1.08
C TRP A 1021 -34.69 -0.62 2.29
N ALA A 1022 -33.39 -0.34 2.28
CA ALA A 1022 -32.74 0.42 3.35
C ALA A 1022 -33.31 1.85 3.45
N VAL A 1023 -33.60 2.51 2.32
CA VAL A 1023 -34.25 3.83 2.28
C VAL A 1023 -35.66 3.77 2.85
N LEU A 1024 -36.42 2.69 2.59
CA LEU A 1024 -37.77 2.53 3.17
C LEU A 1024 -37.74 2.44 4.71
N HIS A 1025 -36.74 1.76 5.29
CA HIS A 1025 -36.54 1.76 6.74
C HIS A 1025 -36.19 3.15 7.26
N ALA A 1026 -35.30 3.88 6.59
CA ALA A 1026 -34.95 5.26 6.94
C ALA A 1026 -36.18 6.18 6.87
N PHE A 1027 -37.01 6.06 5.83
CA PHE A 1027 -38.27 6.79 5.65
C PHE A 1027 -39.23 6.58 6.83
N ARG A 1028 -39.26 5.37 7.41
CA ARG A 1028 -40.08 5.02 8.58
C ARG A 1028 -39.46 5.38 9.92
N GLY A 1029 -38.25 5.94 9.94
CA GLY A 1029 -37.50 6.23 11.16
C GLY A 1029 -36.87 5.00 11.83
N ASP A 1030 -36.75 3.87 11.13
CA ASP A 1030 -36.09 2.66 11.63
C ASP A 1030 -34.59 2.65 11.31
N ALA A 1031 -33.82 3.38 12.12
CA ALA A 1031 -32.36 3.50 11.96
C ALA A 1031 -31.61 2.16 12.09
N ARG A 1032 -32.15 1.18 12.80
CA ARG A 1032 -31.52 -0.15 12.92
C ARG A 1032 -31.85 -1.02 11.71
N GLY A 1033 -33.08 -0.94 11.20
CA GLY A 1033 -33.52 -1.65 10.00
C GLY A 1033 -32.75 -1.23 8.76
N MET A 1034 -32.48 0.07 8.59
CA MET A 1034 -31.72 0.54 7.43
C MET A 1034 -30.30 -0.04 7.40
N ARG A 1035 -29.60 -0.10 8.55
CA ARG A 1035 -28.23 -0.63 8.64
C ARG A 1035 -28.20 -2.14 8.42
N ARG A 1036 -29.06 -2.89 9.12
CA ARG A 1036 -29.21 -4.33 8.91
C ARG A 1036 -29.50 -4.67 7.46
N THR A 1037 -30.33 -3.88 6.78
CA THR A 1037 -30.67 -4.12 5.38
C THR A 1037 -29.46 -3.86 4.48
N ALA A 1038 -28.74 -2.75 4.66
CA ALA A 1038 -27.53 -2.45 3.90
C ALA A 1038 -26.42 -3.50 4.10
N GLU A 1039 -26.33 -4.11 5.29
CA GLU A 1039 -25.40 -5.21 5.60
C GLU A 1039 -25.74 -6.52 4.89
N ARG A 1040 -26.95 -6.66 4.34
CA ARG A 1040 -27.37 -7.83 3.54
C ARG A 1040 -26.93 -7.77 2.08
N ALA A 1041 -26.35 -6.66 1.64
CA ALA A 1041 -25.82 -6.57 0.28
C ALA A 1041 -24.70 -7.61 0.08
N GLU A 1042 -24.80 -8.35 -1.02
CA GLU A 1042 -23.87 -9.42 -1.37
C GLU A 1042 -22.57 -8.88 -1.95
N THR A 1043 -22.50 -7.59 -2.29
CA THR A 1043 -21.27 -6.97 -2.79
C THR A 1043 -20.96 -5.68 -2.04
N SER A 1044 -19.68 -5.34 -1.93
CA SER A 1044 -19.23 -4.07 -1.34
C SER A 1044 -19.76 -2.86 -2.12
N GLU A 1045 -19.97 -3.01 -3.44
CA GLU A 1045 -20.62 -2.00 -4.30
C GLU A 1045 -22.07 -1.77 -3.90
N GLU A 1046 -22.87 -2.82 -3.82
CA GLU A 1046 -24.29 -2.72 -3.46
C GLU A 1046 -24.48 -2.17 -2.04
N ARG A 1047 -23.62 -2.58 -1.10
CA ARG A 1047 -23.61 -2.01 0.24
C ARG A 1047 -23.31 -0.51 0.21
N SER A 1048 -22.27 -0.09 -0.51
CA SER A 1048 -21.91 1.32 -0.62
C SER A 1048 -23.00 2.14 -1.31
N ALA A 1049 -23.63 1.60 -2.35
CA ALA A 1049 -24.75 2.19 -3.04
C ALA A 1049 -25.97 2.36 -2.10
N ALA A 1050 -26.28 1.35 -1.28
CA ALA A 1050 -27.37 1.39 -0.31
C ALA A 1050 -27.11 2.43 0.80
N LEU A 1051 -25.92 2.45 1.40
CA LEU A 1051 -25.56 3.43 2.42
C LEU A 1051 -25.58 4.86 1.87
N ALA A 1052 -25.09 5.06 0.63
CA ALA A 1052 -25.16 6.35 -0.04
C ALA A 1052 -26.60 6.79 -0.33
N ALA A 1053 -27.48 5.87 -0.75
CA ALA A 1053 -28.90 6.14 -0.97
C ALA A 1053 -29.60 6.58 0.33
N VAL A 1054 -29.36 5.87 1.44
CA VAL A 1054 -29.87 6.26 2.76
C VAL A 1054 -29.36 7.65 3.16
N ALA A 1055 -28.06 7.92 2.97
CA ALA A 1055 -27.49 9.24 3.26
C ALA A 1055 -28.10 10.35 2.38
N THR A 1056 -28.38 10.07 1.09
CA THR A 1056 -29.07 10.99 0.17
C THR A 1056 -30.45 11.38 0.72
N TYR A 1057 -31.22 10.39 1.17
CA TYR A 1057 -32.53 10.62 1.79
C TYR A 1057 -32.43 11.42 3.10
N LEU A 1058 -31.58 10.98 4.03
CA LEU A 1058 -31.45 11.59 5.36
C LEU A 1058 -30.96 13.05 5.30
N ALA A 1059 -30.08 13.38 4.36
CA ALA A 1059 -29.55 14.74 4.17
C ALA A 1059 -30.43 15.66 3.31
N LYS A 1060 -31.55 15.15 2.76
CA LYS A 1060 -32.40 15.85 1.77
C LYS A 1060 -31.59 16.36 0.56
N VAL A 1061 -30.76 15.49 -0.01
CA VAL A 1061 -30.00 15.85 -1.22
C VAL A 1061 -30.93 15.78 -2.43
N PRO A 1062 -31.04 16.84 -3.25
CA PRO A 1062 -31.88 16.82 -4.44
C PRO A 1062 -31.47 15.70 -5.41
N VAL A 1063 -32.45 14.91 -5.84
CA VAL A 1063 -32.25 13.76 -6.74
C VAL A 1063 -32.72 14.13 -8.14
N VAL A 1064 -31.85 13.91 -9.12
CA VAL A 1064 -32.18 14.02 -10.55
C VAL A 1064 -32.30 12.59 -11.10
N LEU A 1065 -33.43 12.30 -11.74
CA LEU A 1065 -33.65 11.01 -12.39
C LEU A 1065 -33.20 11.10 -13.85
N PRO A 1066 -32.05 10.53 -14.25
CA PRO A 1066 -31.61 10.59 -15.63
C PRO A 1066 -32.57 9.81 -16.53
N VAL A 1067 -32.85 10.33 -17.72
CA VAL A 1067 -33.70 9.65 -18.72
C VAL A 1067 -33.04 8.44 -19.37
N ALA A 1068 -31.72 8.27 -19.18
CA ALA A 1068 -30.93 7.18 -19.73
C ALA A 1068 -30.03 6.57 -18.65
N ASP A 1069 -29.94 5.24 -18.64
CA ASP A 1069 -29.07 4.50 -17.72
C ASP A 1069 -27.59 4.77 -18.00
N GLY A 1070 -26.75 4.62 -16.96
CA GLY A 1070 -25.29 4.78 -17.06
C GLY A 1070 -24.76 6.22 -16.90
N TRP A 1071 -25.65 7.20 -16.72
CA TRP A 1071 -25.29 8.62 -16.54
C TRP A 1071 -25.32 9.13 -15.10
N ALA A 1072 -25.62 8.23 -14.16
CA ALA A 1072 -25.57 8.49 -12.73
C ALA A 1072 -24.84 7.33 -12.02
N PRO A 1073 -24.24 7.58 -10.83
CA PRO A 1073 -23.58 6.52 -10.08
C PRO A 1073 -24.58 5.45 -9.61
N GLN A 1074 -25.81 5.85 -9.25
CA GLN A 1074 -26.87 4.96 -8.79
C GLN A 1074 -27.71 4.39 -9.95
N ARG A 1075 -28.29 3.20 -9.75
CA ARG A 1075 -29.28 2.62 -10.67
C ARG A 1075 -30.52 3.52 -10.75
N THR A 1076 -31.14 3.61 -11.92
CA THR A 1076 -32.34 4.43 -12.17
C THR A 1076 -33.53 4.00 -11.29
N SER A 1077 -33.64 2.72 -10.92
CA SER A 1077 -34.65 2.25 -9.94
C SER A 1077 -34.48 2.90 -8.58
N VAL A 1078 -33.23 2.97 -8.08
CA VAL A 1078 -32.86 3.56 -6.79
C VAL A 1078 -33.10 5.07 -6.81
N LEU A 1079 -32.69 5.76 -7.88
CA LEU A 1079 -32.90 7.21 -8.02
C LEU A 1079 -34.39 7.57 -8.08
N ARG A 1080 -35.20 6.76 -8.78
CA ARG A 1080 -36.67 6.93 -8.80
C ARG A 1080 -37.26 6.77 -7.41
N PHE A 1081 -36.84 5.72 -6.69
CA PHE A 1081 -37.28 5.46 -5.33
C PHE A 1081 -36.89 6.61 -4.38
N LEU A 1082 -35.65 7.09 -4.47
CA LEU A 1082 -35.14 8.21 -3.68
C LEU A 1082 -35.87 9.52 -3.98
N ALA A 1083 -36.13 9.83 -5.24
CA ALA A 1083 -36.88 11.03 -5.62
C ALA A 1083 -38.30 11.00 -5.04
N LEU A 1084 -38.96 9.83 -5.09
CA LEU A 1084 -40.29 9.66 -4.49
C LEU A 1084 -40.24 9.75 -2.96
N ALA A 1085 -39.26 9.09 -2.33
CA ALA A 1085 -39.10 9.11 -0.88
C ALA A 1085 -38.79 10.52 -0.39
N ASP A 1086 -37.92 11.26 -1.08
CA ASP A 1086 -37.56 12.62 -0.70
C ASP A 1086 -38.78 13.56 -0.76
N ALA A 1087 -39.58 13.45 -1.81
CA ALA A 1087 -40.73 14.30 -2.01
C ALA A 1087 -41.93 13.97 -1.08
N LEU A 1088 -42.02 12.74 -0.58
CA LEU A 1088 -43.08 12.29 0.34
C LEU A 1088 -42.65 12.25 1.81
N GLY A 1089 -41.35 12.30 2.10
CA GLY A 1089 -40.80 12.01 3.43
C GLY A 1089 -40.85 13.20 4.37
N ALA A 1090 -41.35 12.97 5.59
CA ALA A 1090 -41.45 13.99 6.63
C ALA A 1090 -40.07 14.42 7.16
N ASP A 1091 -39.98 15.68 7.61
CA ASP A 1091 -38.76 16.27 8.17
C ASP A 1091 -38.25 15.54 9.42
N SER A 1092 -39.15 14.91 10.19
CA SER A 1092 -38.81 14.13 11.40
C SER A 1092 -38.03 12.84 11.12
N SER A 1093 -38.03 12.36 9.89
CA SER A 1093 -37.29 11.16 9.46
C SER A 1093 -35.90 11.46 8.90
N ARG A 1094 -35.48 12.73 8.96
CA ARG A 1094 -34.22 13.22 8.38
C ARG A 1094 -33.18 13.39 9.49
N ASP A 1095 -31.95 13.05 9.19
CA ASP A 1095 -30.84 13.08 10.14
C ASP A 1095 -29.54 13.40 9.39
N GLU A 1096 -29.14 14.68 9.40
CA GLU A 1096 -27.95 15.13 8.71
C GLU A 1096 -26.66 14.57 9.36
N GLU A 1097 -26.65 14.34 10.68
CA GLU A 1097 -25.47 13.83 11.39
C GLU A 1097 -25.21 12.36 10.99
N GLU A 1098 -26.26 11.54 10.99
CA GLU A 1098 -26.17 10.16 10.53
C GLU A 1098 -25.84 10.09 9.03
N ALA A 1099 -26.38 11.00 8.21
CA ALA A 1099 -26.01 11.10 6.80
C ALA A 1099 -24.51 11.41 6.60
N ARG A 1100 -23.91 12.29 7.43
CA ARG A 1100 -22.46 12.56 7.40
C ARG A 1100 -21.64 11.33 7.80
N ARG A 1101 -22.09 10.57 8.81
CA ARG A 1101 -21.43 9.31 9.23
C ARG A 1101 -21.46 8.26 8.12
N LEU A 1102 -22.61 8.07 7.48
CA LEU A 1102 -22.76 7.15 6.34
C LEU A 1102 -21.93 7.59 5.13
N ALA A 1103 -21.93 8.89 4.80
CA ALA A 1103 -21.09 9.42 3.73
C ALA A 1103 -19.59 9.19 4.01
N CYS A 1104 -19.16 9.37 5.26
CA CYS A 1104 -17.80 9.07 5.70
C CYS A 1104 -17.45 7.58 5.54
N GLU A 1105 -18.38 6.67 5.86
CA GLU A 1105 -18.22 5.21 5.69
C GLU A 1105 -18.03 4.86 4.20
N VAL A 1106 -18.92 5.36 3.33
CA VAL A 1106 -18.83 5.15 1.88
C VAL A 1106 -17.52 5.71 1.31
N LEU A 1107 -17.11 6.93 1.71
CA LEU A 1107 -15.87 7.55 1.25
C LEU A 1107 -14.59 6.79 1.65
N ALA A 1108 -14.66 5.96 2.70
CA ALA A 1108 -13.53 5.14 3.13
C ALA A 1108 -13.39 3.84 2.31
N GLY A 1109 -14.47 3.39 1.67
CA GLY A 1109 -14.53 2.15 0.89
C GLY A 1109 -14.06 2.31 -0.57
N GLU A 1110 -14.02 1.18 -1.28
CA GLU A 1110 -13.58 1.13 -2.69
C GLU A 1110 -14.55 1.85 -3.64
N HIS A 1111 -15.85 1.81 -3.32
CA HIS A 1111 -16.91 2.44 -4.10
C HIS A 1111 -17.26 3.85 -3.59
N TRP A 1112 -16.25 4.59 -3.11
CA TRP A 1112 -16.40 5.95 -2.58
C TRP A 1112 -17.13 6.95 -3.49
N ARG A 1113 -17.12 6.71 -4.82
CA ARG A 1113 -17.78 7.54 -5.83
C ARG A 1113 -19.28 7.77 -5.56
N TYR A 1114 -19.96 6.83 -4.90
CA TYR A 1114 -21.38 6.95 -4.56
C TYR A 1114 -21.67 8.10 -3.57
N ALA A 1115 -20.67 8.58 -2.82
CA ALA A 1115 -20.82 9.70 -1.90
C ALA A 1115 -20.60 11.08 -2.55
N LEU A 1116 -20.06 11.16 -3.77
CA LEU A 1116 -19.81 12.43 -4.47
C LEU A 1116 -21.06 13.31 -4.61
N PRO A 1117 -22.25 12.78 -4.98
CA PRO A 1117 -23.47 13.58 -5.07
C PRO A 1117 -23.93 14.19 -3.73
N LEU A 1118 -23.45 13.69 -2.58
CA LEU A 1118 -23.80 14.20 -1.24
C LEU A 1118 -23.02 15.46 -0.86
N LEU A 1119 -21.83 15.66 -1.46
CA LEU A 1119 -20.89 16.71 -1.07
C LEU A 1119 -21.44 18.14 -1.17
N PRO A 1120 -22.28 18.52 -2.16
CA PRO A 1120 -22.85 19.86 -2.22
C PRO A 1120 -23.67 20.23 -0.98
N ARG A 1121 -24.30 19.23 -0.32
CA ARG A 1121 -25.11 19.45 0.89
C ARG A 1121 -24.32 19.25 2.18
N LEU A 1122 -23.43 18.25 2.22
CA LEU A 1122 -22.73 17.83 3.43
C LEU A 1122 -21.35 18.48 3.63
N ALA A 1123 -20.69 18.91 2.55
CA ALA A 1123 -19.35 19.50 2.58
C ALA A 1123 -19.10 20.48 1.40
N PRO A 1124 -19.92 21.54 1.22
CA PRO A 1124 -19.78 22.46 0.10
C PRO A 1124 -18.40 23.15 0.06
N ASP A 1125 -17.83 23.46 1.22
CA ASP A 1125 -16.52 24.14 1.33
C ASP A 1125 -15.33 23.29 0.84
N ALA A 1126 -15.51 21.97 0.69
CA ALA A 1126 -14.49 21.07 0.18
C ALA A 1126 -14.43 21.04 -1.36
N LEU A 1127 -15.56 21.32 -2.03
CA LEU A 1127 -15.67 21.24 -3.49
C LEU A 1127 -14.64 22.09 -4.25
N PRO A 1128 -14.30 23.32 -3.84
CA PRO A 1128 -13.23 24.08 -4.48
C PRO A 1128 -11.89 23.35 -4.54
N ARG A 1129 -11.49 22.74 -3.41
CA ARG A 1129 -10.24 21.99 -3.31
C ARG A 1129 -10.30 20.71 -4.14
N LEU A 1130 -11.44 20.01 -4.13
CA LEU A 1130 -11.65 18.81 -4.94
C LEU A 1130 -11.59 19.12 -6.45
N ALA A 1131 -12.12 20.26 -6.88
CA ALA A 1131 -12.02 20.70 -8.26
C ALA A 1131 -10.56 20.99 -8.65
N GLU A 1132 -9.83 21.76 -7.84
CA GLU A 1132 -8.40 22.02 -8.07
C GLU A 1132 -7.60 20.72 -8.15
N LEU A 1133 -7.88 19.78 -7.25
CA LEU A 1133 -7.23 18.49 -7.17
C LEU A 1133 -7.52 17.63 -8.41
N ALA A 1134 -8.80 17.48 -8.76
CA ALA A 1134 -9.22 16.75 -9.94
C ALA A 1134 -8.59 17.36 -11.19
N LEU A 1135 -8.74 18.67 -11.40
CA LEU A 1135 -8.26 19.38 -12.59
C LEU A 1135 -6.74 19.29 -12.74
N ALA A 1136 -5.97 19.44 -11.67
CA ALA A 1136 -4.52 19.34 -11.69
C ALA A 1136 -4.04 17.93 -12.11
N HIS A 1137 -4.64 16.88 -11.53
CA HIS A 1137 -4.24 15.50 -11.83
C HIS A 1137 -4.59 15.03 -13.24
N THR A 1138 -5.42 15.78 -13.95
CA THR A 1138 -5.95 15.42 -15.27
C THR A 1138 -5.58 16.48 -16.33
N ALA A 1139 -4.82 17.52 -15.96
CA ALA A 1139 -4.34 18.57 -16.88
C ALA A 1139 -3.35 18.03 -17.93
N GLY A 1140 -2.74 16.86 -17.71
CA GLY A 1140 -1.88 16.19 -18.70
C GLY A 1140 -2.64 15.43 -19.81
N ALA A 1141 -3.98 15.37 -19.77
CA ALA A 1141 -4.81 14.63 -20.74
C ALA A 1141 -4.91 15.28 -22.13
N THR A 1142 -4.50 16.54 -22.23
CA THR A 1142 -4.53 17.35 -23.45
C THR A 1142 -3.12 17.42 -24.04
N GLY A 1143 -2.71 16.31 -24.64
CA GLY A 1143 -1.64 16.21 -25.62
C GLY A 1143 -2.19 15.46 -26.81
#